data_AF-A0A523P8N7-F1
#
_entry.id   AF-A0A523P8N7-F1
#
_cell.length_a   1.000
_cell.length_b   1.000
_cell.length_c   1.000
_cell.angle_alpha   90.00
_cell.angle_beta   90.00
_cell.angle_gamma   90.00
#
_symmetry.space_group_name_H-M   'P 1'
#
loop_
_entity.id
_entity.type
_entity.pdbx_description
1 polymer ?
#
loop_
_entity_poly.entity_id
_entity_poly.type
_entity_poly.pdbx_seq_one_letter_code
_entity_poly.pdbx_strand_id
1 'polypeptide(L)'
;MQLPFLTGYCDRLSVKPGDDIRFMISGDGADTAEVQIVRLIHGDENPEGPGFIEVEIDATCNGSVAITEQYTQTGSYMEIDGDGARFDVGGSFTLHAFVWSTTPTKGRQGILTRWSAPSARGVALGINDQGRLAVWIGDGGAIEEIASSEPLEARIWTFVAASYDAQSGTLALRTEPVINAYNSHLSPVVPRSKQSEASKATTIKPVAPAVGLLLAGFYGDDRGRGASIDGLYNGKIDRSGIHTRVLSPTELAAIREGEMPPPDGLLTYWDTTVGYTAQGIGDTLVDRGPHAMHGHGRNRPIRAMTGYNWSGRDDCFRLAPEQFGGIQYNDDAIIDCRWTPSFSWTVADDIKSGVYAARLRTGALEDHLVFFVRPIAPTAKIAMLMPTASYLAYANERFVLQHAPGIEAVTAHTLILHDVDYLLGQHAEWGRSSYDHHNDGTGVCHCSYRRPIMGLRPKHRMASTGIPWQFPADMSIIYWLEQCGYEYDVITDEDLDREGVDCLRPYRVVLNGTHSEYYSERMLDASEEYLAAGGRIMYLGANGYYWVVAFREDEPWCMEIRKLDSGSRAWQAAPGEHYMATNGDKGGIWRNRGRPPQKLTGVGFTSEGMDESQPYRRMPDSYDRAVSWVFDGVDNDVFGDYGLAQGGAAGI
;
A
#
# COMPACT_ATOMS: atom_id res chain seq x y z
N MET A 1 9.35 10.16 -25.25
CA MET A 1 8.63 11.44 -25.21
C MET A 1 7.67 11.34 -24.04
N GLN A 2 7.62 12.32 -23.15
CA GLN A 2 6.64 12.33 -22.05
C GLN A 2 5.26 12.51 -22.68
N LEU A 3 4.32 11.64 -22.35
CA LEU A 3 2.96 11.73 -22.87
C LEU A 3 2.19 12.69 -21.96
N PRO A 4 1.39 13.62 -22.51
CA PRO A 4 0.53 14.42 -21.68
C PRO A 4 -0.49 13.51 -20.97
N PHE A 5 -0.90 13.88 -19.76
CA PHE A 5 -1.81 13.08 -18.94
C PHE A 5 -2.93 13.91 -18.34
N LEU A 6 -4.06 13.24 -18.14
CA LEU A 6 -5.21 13.74 -17.41
C LEU A 6 -5.69 12.59 -16.55
N THR A 7 -5.63 12.75 -15.23
CA THR A 7 -6.10 11.70 -14.34
C THR A 7 -6.56 12.21 -12.98
N GLY A 8 -7.07 11.32 -12.16
CA GLY A 8 -7.50 11.63 -10.82
C GLY A 8 -7.87 10.41 -10.00
N TYR A 9 -8.47 10.70 -8.85
CA TYR A 9 -9.09 9.74 -7.96
C TYR A 9 -10.20 10.40 -7.15
N CYS A 10 -11.02 9.59 -6.49
CA CYS A 10 -12.03 10.04 -5.54
C CYS A 10 -11.59 9.74 -4.10
N ASP A 11 -12.09 10.51 -3.13
CA ASP A 11 -11.75 10.31 -1.72
C ASP A 11 -12.48 9.12 -1.06
N ARG A 12 -13.51 8.59 -1.74
CA ARG A 12 -14.35 7.44 -1.37
C ARG A 12 -14.73 6.64 -2.62
N LEU A 13 -14.77 5.31 -2.51
CA LEU A 13 -15.28 4.45 -3.59
C LEU A 13 -16.78 4.15 -3.47
N SER A 14 -17.34 4.07 -2.27
CA SER A 14 -18.78 3.79 -2.06
C SER A 14 -19.47 5.00 -1.42
N VAL A 15 -20.62 5.40 -1.98
CA VAL A 15 -21.43 6.53 -1.50
C VAL A 15 -22.93 6.23 -1.59
N LYS A 16 -23.72 6.86 -0.73
CA LYS A 16 -25.19 6.84 -0.73
C LYS A 16 -25.75 8.15 -1.30
N PRO A 17 -27.01 8.16 -1.77
CA PRO A 17 -27.73 9.41 -2.01
C PRO A 17 -27.60 10.38 -0.83
N GLY A 18 -27.30 11.65 -1.11
CA GLY A 18 -27.03 12.69 -0.12
C GLY A 18 -25.59 12.75 0.43
N ASP A 19 -24.74 11.75 0.15
CA ASP A 19 -23.32 11.85 0.51
C ASP A 19 -22.58 12.82 -0.41
N ASP A 20 -21.52 13.45 0.13
CA ASP A 20 -20.56 14.22 -0.64
C ASP A 20 -19.36 13.34 -1.03
N ILE A 21 -18.99 13.39 -2.31
CA ILE A 21 -17.77 12.80 -2.87
C ILE A 21 -16.87 13.89 -3.45
N ARG A 22 -15.56 13.79 -3.21
CA ARG A 22 -14.55 14.75 -3.69
C ARG A 22 -13.66 14.09 -4.73
N PHE A 23 -13.31 14.84 -5.76
CA PHE A 23 -12.48 14.38 -6.87
C PHE A 23 -11.20 15.20 -6.93
N MET A 24 -10.07 14.51 -6.96
CA MET A 24 -8.74 15.07 -7.05
C MET A 24 -8.24 14.85 -8.48
N ILE A 25 -8.08 15.92 -9.25
CA ILE A 25 -7.61 15.83 -10.65
C ILE A 25 -6.20 16.43 -10.75
N SER A 26 -5.34 15.75 -11.51
CA SER A 26 -4.03 16.22 -11.93
C SER A 26 -3.89 15.99 -13.43
N GLY A 27 -3.23 16.90 -14.11
CA GLY A 27 -2.92 16.75 -15.53
C GLY A 27 -1.93 17.79 -15.99
N ASP A 28 -1.30 17.50 -17.11
CA ASP A 28 -0.42 18.42 -17.82
C ASP A 28 -0.92 18.62 -19.27
N GLY A 29 -0.48 19.72 -19.90
CA GLY A 29 -0.85 20.03 -21.28
C GLY A 29 -2.19 20.75 -21.49
N ALA A 30 -3.00 20.96 -20.45
CA ALA A 30 -4.19 21.81 -20.50
C ALA A 30 -4.49 22.48 -19.14
N ASP A 31 -5.14 23.66 -19.18
CA ASP A 31 -5.53 24.42 -17.98
C ASP A 31 -6.92 24.02 -17.45
N THR A 32 -7.71 23.30 -18.27
CA THR A 32 -9.09 22.88 -17.94
C THR A 32 -9.41 21.48 -18.48
N ALA A 33 -10.32 20.77 -17.83
CA ALA A 33 -11.05 19.64 -18.42
C ALA A 33 -12.56 19.77 -18.21
N GLU A 34 -13.30 19.17 -19.12
CA GLU A 34 -14.73 18.95 -18.95
C GLU A 34 -14.98 17.73 -18.07
N VAL A 35 -15.90 17.88 -17.12
CA VAL A 35 -16.39 16.83 -16.22
C VAL A 35 -17.83 16.48 -16.60
N GLN A 36 -18.12 15.20 -16.71
CA GLN A 36 -19.45 14.66 -16.88
C GLN A 36 -19.64 13.44 -15.98
N ILE A 37 -20.61 13.46 -15.08
CA ILE A 37 -21.01 12.25 -14.35
C ILE A 37 -21.69 11.29 -15.32
N VAL A 38 -21.28 10.02 -15.28
CA VAL A 38 -21.80 8.94 -16.12
C VAL A 38 -22.13 7.71 -15.29
N ARG A 39 -23.17 6.98 -15.67
CA ARG A 39 -23.45 5.62 -15.21
C ARG A 39 -22.82 4.63 -16.18
N LEU A 40 -21.97 3.74 -15.66
CA LEU A 40 -21.25 2.75 -16.46
C LEU A 40 -22.09 1.47 -16.58
N ILE A 41 -22.18 0.92 -17.80
CA ILE A 41 -22.95 -0.29 -18.10
C ILE A 41 -22.05 -1.42 -18.60
N HIS A 42 -21.07 -1.10 -19.46
CA HIS A 42 -20.11 -2.06 -19.95
C HIS A 42 -18.76 -1.39 -20.23
N GLY A 43 -17.66 -2.08 -19.91
CA GLY A 43 -16.30 -1.55 -20.01
C GLY A 43 -15.50 -2.00 -21.23
N ASP A 44 -15.70 -3.24 -21.68
CA ASP A 44 -14.85 -3.85 -22.70
C ASP A 44 -15.17 -3.34 -24.12
N GLU A 45 -14.14 -2.83 -24.79
CA GLU A 45 -14.16 -2.33 -26.18
C GLU A 45 -13.92 -3.43 -27.23
N ASN A 46 -13.86 -4.70 -26.84
CA ASN A 46 -13.74 -5.83 -27.77
C ASN A 46 -14.86 -5.77 -28.83
N PRO A 47 -14.53 -5.72 -30.15
CA PRO A 47 -15.52 -5.62 -31.22
C PRO A 47 -16.43 -6.85 -31.37
N GLU A 48 -16.06 -7.99 -30.79
CA GLU A 48 -16.92 -9.18 -30.74
C GLU A 48 -17.95 -9.12 -29.59
N GLY A 49 -17.76 -8.19 -28.65
CA GLY A 49 -18.66 -7.94 -27.53
C GLY A 49 -19.63 -6.79 -27.78
N PRO A 50 -20.34 -6.33 -26.74
CA PRO A 50 -21.29 -5.22 -26.85
C PRO A 50 -20.62 -3.84 -26.97
N GLY A 51 -19.30 -3.76 -26.80
CA GLY A 51 -18.53 -2.51 -26.80
C GLY A 51 -18.71 -1.70 -25.50
N PHE A 52 -18.00 -0.58 -25.39
CA PHE A 52 -18.09 0.31 -24.24
C PHE A 52 -19.45 1.03 -24.19
N ILE A 53 -20.11 1.02 -23.02
CA ILE A 53 -21.44 1.61 -22.84
C ILE A 53 -21.49 2.40 -21.52
N GLU A 54 -21.84 3.67 -21.64
CA GLU A 54 -22.11 4.58 -20.52
C GLU A 54 -23.32 5.47 -20.81
N VAL A 55 -23.93 6.02 -19.77
CA VAL A 55 -25.08 6.94 -19.85
C VAL A 55 -24.75 8.20 -19.08
N GLU A 56 -24.91 9.37 -19.72
CA GLU A 56 -24.69 10.66 -19.05
C GLU A 56 -25.77 10.92 -17.99
N ILE A 57 -25.33 11.46 -16.85
CA ILE A 57 -26.17 11.79 -15.71
C ILE A 57 -26.13 13.30 -15.51
N ASP A 58 -27.30 13.91 -15.40
CA ASP A 58 -27.38 15.31 -15.02
C ASP A 58 -26.91 15.48 -13.57
N ALA A 59 -25.88 16.29 -13.38
CA ALA A 59 -25.23 16.48 -12.10
C ALA A 59 -24.75 17.93 -11.98
N THR A 60 -24.89 18.48 -10.78
CA THR A 60 -24.55 19.89 -10.48
C THR A 60 -23.06 20.22 -10.67
N CYS A 61 -22.20 19.20 -10.68
CA CYS A 61 -20.76 19.33 -10.90
C CYS A 61 -20.34 19.21 -12.38
N ASN A 62 -21.27 18.93 -13.31
CA ASN A 62 -20.93 18.83 -14.73
C ASN A 62 -20.46 20.19 -15.27
N GLY A 63 -19.45 20.16 -16.14
CA GLY A 63 -18.89 21.34 -16.80
C GLY A 63 -17.37 21.43 -16.67
N SER A 64 -16.83 22.63 -16.89
CA SER A 64 -15.39 22.85 -16.96
C SER A 64 -14.77 23.06 -15.57
N VAL A 65 -13.67 22.35 -15.28
CA VAL A 65 -12.88 22.50 -14.05
C VAL A 65 -11.44 22.87 -14.39
N ALA A 66 -10.82 23.68 -13.54
CA ALA A 66 -9.40 24.01 -13.67
C ALA A 66 -8.53 22.81 -13.32
N ILE A 67 -7.45 22.62 -14.06
CA ILE A 67 -6.49 21.53 -13.87
C ILE A 67 -5.10 22.10 -13.77
N THR A 68 -4.38 21.59 -12.78
CA THR A 68 -2.95 21.80 -12.62
C THR A 68 -2.32 20.50 -12.18
N GLU A 69 -1.09 20.24 -12.62
CA GLU A 69 -0.33 19.10 -12.13
C GLU A 69 -0.08 19.23 -10.61
N GLN A 70 -0.55 18.25 -9.86
CA GLN A 70 -0.43 18.21 -8.40
C GLN A 70 0.71 17.28 -7.98
N TYR A 71 1.59 17.78 -7.10
CA TYR A 71 2.72 17.02 -6.56
C TYR A 71 2.24 15.86 -5.68
N THR A 72 2.97 14.74 -5.71
CA THR A 72 2.75 13.57 -4.84
C THR A 72 4.03 13.24 -4.08
N GLN A 73 3.99 13.37 -2.75
CA GLN A 73 5.07 12.87 -1.90
C GLN A 73 4.98 11.34 -1.80
N THR A 74 5.96 10.65 -2.38
CA THR A 74 6.13 9.20 -2.17
C THR A 74 6.99 8.92 -0.95
N GLY A 75 7.02 7.66 -0.57
CA GLY A 75 7.88 7.13 0.46
C GLY A 75 7.33 7.31 1.86
N SER A 76 7.57 6.30 2.68
CA SER A 76 7.17 6.29 4.08
C SER A 76 8.28 6.87 4.96
N TYR A 77 7.91 7.71 5.91
CA TYR A 77 8.81 8.33 6.87
C TYR A 77 8.05 8.68 8.17
N MET A 78 8.75 9.07 9.23
CA MET A 78 8.10 9.58 10.46
C MET A 78 8.35 11.08 10.59
N GLU A 79 7.27 11.84 10.79
CA GLU A 79 7.33 13.23 11.26
C GLU A 79 7.27 13.23 12.78
N ILE A 80 8.14 13.99 13.43
CA ILE A 80 8.17 14.10 14.88
C ILE A 80 7.43 15.36 15.31
N ASP A 81 6.41 15.17 16.16
CA ASP A 81 5.68 16.24 16.83
C ASP A 81 6.56 16.97 17.83
N GLY A 82 6.31 18.27 17.92
CA GLY A 82 6.97 19.16 18.85
C GLY A 82 7.78 20.23 18.13
N ASP A 83 8.10 21.27 18.88
CA ASP A 83 8.93 22.37 18.38
C ASP A 83 10.34 21.85 18.15
N GLY A 84 10.78 21.81 16.88
CA GLY A 84 12.16 21.50 16.52
C GLY A 84 13.17 22.34 17.33
N ALA A 85 12.79 23.51 17.84
CA ALA A 85 13.60 24.31 18.76
C ALA A 85 14.01 23.60 20.05
N ARG A 86 13.34 22.52 20.47
CA ARG A 86 13.76 21.71 21.63
C ARG A 86 15.10 21.02 21.39
N PHE A 87 15.38 20.64 20.14
CA PHE A 87 16.68 20.11 19.78
C PHE A 87 17.61 21.24 19.37
N ASP A 88 18.35 21.81 20.33
CA ASP A 88 19.40 22.79 20.03
C ASP A 88 20.57 22.10 19.31
N VAL A 89 20.52 22.10 17.97
CA VAL A 89 21.56 21.48 17.14
C VAL A 89 22.92 22.14 17.35
N GLY A 90 22.97 23.40 17.80
CA GLY A 90 24.22 24.15 18.03
C GLY A 90 24.93 23.77 19.34
N GLY A 91 24.22 23.12 20.26
CA GLY A 91 24.77 22.55 21.49
C GLY A 91 25.42 21.18 21.28
N SER A 92 26.00 20.61 22.35
CA SER A 92 26.49 19.24 22.30
C SER A 92 25.32 18.24 22.22
N PHE A 93 25.47 17.16 21.46
CA PHE A 93 24.42 16.15 21.34
C PHE A 93 24.95 14.75 21.03
N THR A 94 24.09 13.75 21.22
CA THR A 94 24.26 12.38 20.70
C THR A 94 22.95 11.92 20.05
N LEU A 95 23.03 11.38 18.85
CA LEU A 95 21.96 10.69 18.12
C LEU A 95 22.26 9.20 18.14
N HIS A 96 21.26 8.33 18.36
CA HIS A 96 21.44 6.89 18.26
C HIS A 96 20.23 6.20 17.63
N ALA A 97 20.47 5.05 16.99
CA ALA A 97 19.44 4.18 16.43
C ALA A 97 19.96 2.76 16.20
N PHE A 98 19.05 1.78 16.19
CA PHE A 98 19.30 0.50 15.52
C PHE A 98 18.77 0.57 14.10
N VAL A 99 19.58 0.16 13.13
CA VAL A 99 19.23 0.27 11.71
C VAL A 99 19.52 -1.01 10.95
N TRP A 100 18.70 -1.27 9.93
CA TRP A 100 18.82 -2.42 9.04
C TRP A 100 18.52 -1.96 7.61
N SER A 101 19.55 -1.59 6.84
CA SER A 101 19.33 -0.99 5.51
C SER A 101 19.13 -2.07 4.44
N THR A 102 18.12 -1.94 3.59
CA THR A 102 17.90 -2.84 2.46
C THR A 102 18.67 -2.41 1.20
N THR A 103 18.82 -1.10 0.98
CA THR A 103 19.53 -0.54 -0.18
C THR A 103 20.59 0.48 0.24
N PRO A 104 21.68 0.07 0.92
CA PRO A 104 22.70 1.01 1.37
C PRO A 104 23.39 1.74 0.21
N THR A 105 23.42 1.16 -1.00
CA THR A 105 24.08 1.74 -2.19
C THR A 105 23.16 2.59 -3.07
N LYS A 106 21.92 2.88 -2.65
CA LYS A 106 20.95 3.68 -3.43
C LYS A 106 21.37 5.15 -3.62
N GLY A 107 22.30 5.62 -2.79
CA GLY A 107 22.64 7.04 -2.64
C GLY A 107 22.31 7.53 -1.24
N ARG A 108 22.39 8.85 -1.06
CA ARG A 108 22.19 9.49 0.24
C ARG A 108 20.81 9.23 0.84
N GLN A 109 20.77 8.79 2.10
CA GLN A 109 19.55 8.47 2.84
C GLN A 109 19.59 9.04 4.26
N GLY A 110 18.49 9.59 4.76
CA GLY A 110 18.37 10.07 6.15
C GLY A 110 17.80 9.00 7.08
N ILE A 111 18.44 8.75 8.23
CA ILE A 111 17.95 7.82 9.26
C ILE A 111 17.24 8.61 10.36
N LEU A 112 17.92 9.60 10.93
CA LEU A 112 17.40 10.51 11.97
C LEU A 112 17.95 11.89 11.67
N THR A 113 17.08 12.83 11.31
CA THR A 113 17.50 14.12 10.75
C THR A 113 16.72 15.28 11.33
N ARG A 114 17.44 16.39 11.56
CA ARG A 114 16.88 17.75 11.58
C ARG A 114 17.70 18.53 10.56
N TRP A 115 17.48 18.22 9.28
CA TRP A 115 18.33 18.65 8.17
C TRP A 115 17.48 19.25 7.05
N SER A 116 17.91 20.40 6.54
CA SER A 116 17.38 21.02 5.33
C SER A 116 18.50 21.07 4.29
N ALA A 117 18.39 20.21 3.27
CA ALA A 117 19.33 20.19 2.15
C ALA A 117 19.38 21.53 1.38
N PRO A 118 18.25 22.22 1.10
CA PRO A 118 18.28 23.49 0.36
C PRO A 118 19.04 24.60 1.08
N SER A 119 18.93 24.65 2.41
CA SER A 119 19.60 25.64 3.23
C SER A 119 20.98 25.19 3.75
N ALA A 120 21.38 23.94 3.50
CA ALA A 120 22.58 23.31 4.06
C ALA A 120 22.74 23.49 5.58
N ARG A 121 21.62 23.39 6.33
CA ARG A 121 21.57 23.62 7.78
C ARG A 121 21.08 22.41 8.55
N GLY A 122 21.64 22.26 9.76
CA GLY A 122 21.20 21.32 10.77
C GLY A 122 22.14 20.14 10.93
N VAL A 123 21.55 18.98 11.27
CA VAL A 123 22.28 17.72 11.46
C VAL A 123 21.48 16.56 10.89
N ALA A 124 22.18 15.57 10.33
CA ALA A 124 21.59 14.30 9.96
C ALA A 124 22.54 13.14 10.22
N LEU A 125 21.97 12.07 10.79
CA LEU A 125 22.52 10.74 10.79
C LEU A 125 21.89 9.98 9.62
N GLY A 126 22.70 9.33 8.78
CA GLY A 126 22.22 8.71 7.55
C GLY A 126 23.23 7.79 6.87
N ILE A 127 22.97 7.51 5.60
CA ILE A 127 23.88 6.81 4.67
C ILE A 127 24.28 7.82 3.60
N ASN A 128 25.57 7.89 3.26
CA ASN A 128 26.06 8.78 2.20
C ASN A 128 26.09 8.10 0.83
N ASP A 129 26.52 8.83 -0.21
CA ASP A 129 26.54 8.37 -1.60
C ASP A 129 27.50 7.20 -1.87
N GLN A 130 28.41 6.90 -0.93
CA GLN A 130 29.30 5.75 -0.98
C GLN A 130 28.72 4.52 -0.25
N GLY A 131 27.48 4.61 0.22
CA GLY A 131 26.83 3.57 1.00
C GLY A 131 27.41 3.38 2.40
N ARG A 132 28.07 4.40 2.96
CA ARG A 132 28.63 4.38 4.31
C ARG A 132 27.68 5.06 5.29
N LEU A 133 27.61 4.55 6.53
CA LEU A 133 26.94 5.29 7.60
C LEU A 133 27.70 6.59 7.85
N ALA A 134 26.98 7.70 7.97
CA ALA A 134 27.56 9.02 8.06
C ALA A 134 26.76 9.93 8.99
N VAL A 135 27.45 10.90 9.58
CA VAL A 135 26.83 12.07 10.20
C VAL A 135 27.34 13.32 9.50
N TRP A 136 26.43 14.22 9.17
CA TRP A 136 26.78 15.53 8.62
C TRP A 136 26.08 16.66 9.35
N ILE A 137 26.78 17.78 9.45
CA ILE A 137 26.32 19.02 10.09
C ILE A 137 26.55 20.21 9.15
N GLY A 138 25.72 21.24 9.26
CA GLY A 138 25.80 22.40 8.39
C GLY A 138 25.35 23.70 9.04
N ASP A 139 26.03 24.79 8.69
CA ASP A 139 25.77 26.15 9.16
C ASP A 139 25.05 27.04 8.12
N GLY A 140 24.82 26.48 6.93
CA GLY A 140 24.24 27.14 5.76
C GLY A 140 25.24 27.76 4.79
N GLY A 141 26.54 27.73 5.10
CA GLY A 141 27.62 28.06 4.19
C GLY A 141 28.51 26.84 3.85
N ALA A 142 28.73 25.96 4.83
CA ALA A 142 29.54 24.76 4.68
C ALA A 142 28.89 23.54 5.37
N ILE A 143 29.28 22.35 4.88
CA ILE A 143 28.86 21.06 5.42
C ILE A 143 30.12 20.30 5.86
N GLU A 144 30.10 19.79 7.08
CA GLU A 144 31.09 18.84 7.58
C GLU A 144 30.46 17.45 7.64
N GLU A 145 31.15 16.43 7.11
CA GLU A 145 30.69 15.04 7.11
C GLU A 145 31.82 14.12 7.59
N ILE A 146 31.46 13.15 8.43
CA ILE A 146 32.30 11.98 8.73
C ILE A 146 31.50 10.71 8.47
N ALA A 147 32.19 9.65 8.05
CA ALA A 147 31.58 8.38 7.68
C ALA A 147 32.32 7.20 8.29
N SER A 148 31.64 6.05 8.33
CA SER A 148 32.22 4.77 8.75
C SER A 148 33.36 4.34 7.81
N SER A 149 34.35 3.65 8.39
CA SER A 149 35.54 3.17 7.66
C SER A 149 35.21 2.12 6.60
N GLU A 150 34.08 1.43 6.73
CA GLU A 150 33.56 0.46 5.76
C GLU A 150 32.14 0.84 5.30
N PRO A 151 31.75 0.47 4.06
CA PRO A 151 30.36 0.56 3.61
C PRO A 151 29.40 -0.26 4.49
N LEU A 152 28.16 0.19 4.60
CA LEU A 152 27.10 -0.54 5.29
C LEU A 152 26.68 -1.74 4.42
N GLU A 153 26.70 -2.93 5.02
CA GLU A 153 26.20 -4.13 4.36
C GLU A 153 24.68 -4.19 4.42
N ALA A 154 24.06 -4.55 3.29
CA ALA A 154 22.61 -4.67 3.23
C ALA A 154 22.11 -5.76 4.18
N ARG A 155 20.97 -5.49 4.82
CA ARG A 155 20.21 -6.44 5.62
C ARG A 155 20.95 -6.96 6.86
N ILE A 156 21.76 -6.11 7.47
CA ILE A 156 22.47 -6.35 8.73
C ILE A 156 22.00 -5.34 9.78
N TRP A 157 21.55 -5.82 10.94
CA TRP A 157 21.26 -4.93 12.06
C TRP A 157 22.55 -4.31 12.61
N THR A 158 22.55 -2.98 12.70
CA THR A 158 23.69 -2.19 13.15
C THR A 158 23.22 -1.16 14.15
N PHE A 159 23.85 -1.11 15.32
CA PHE A 159 23.72 0.01 16.24
C PHE A 159 24.61 1.14 15.75
N VAL A 160 24.05 2.34 15.64
CA VAL A 160 24.77 3.53 15.21
C VAL A 160 24.55 4.66 16.21
N ALA A 161 25.63 5.38 16.52
CA ALA A 161 25.60 6.57 17.34
C ALA A 161 26.49 7.66 16.76
N ALA A 162 26.01 8.90 16.73
CA ALA A 162 26.75 10.06 16.28
C ALA A 162 26.69 11.16 17.32
N SER A 163 27.78 11.87 17.57
CA SER A 163 27.84 12.94 18.57
C SER A 163 28.57 14.17 18.07
N TYR A 164 28.13 15.34 18.51
CA TYR A 164 28.84 16.60 18.37
C TYR A 164 29.11 17.16 19.75
N ASP A 165 30.35 17.57 20.02
CA ASP A 165 30.71 18.31 21.22
C ASP A 165 30.95 19.78 20.85
N ALA A 166 30.04 20.66 21.25
CA ALA A 166 30.13 22.10 20.99
C ALA A 166 31.28 22.78 21.75
N GLN A 167 31.79 22.18 22.84
CA GLN A 167 32.90 22.75 23.60
C GLN A 167 34.24 22.50 22.90
N SER A 168 34.49 21.26 22.47
CA SER A 168 35.73 20.89 21.78
C SER A 168 35.67 21.07 20.26
N GLY A 169 34.48 21.19 19.67
CA GLY A 169 34.28 21.19 18.22
C GLY A 169 34.53 19.81 17.61
N THR A 170 34.18 18.73 18.31
CA THR A 170 34.45 17.36 17.84
C THR A 170 33.18 16.70 17.33
N LEU A 171 33.18 16.25 16.07
CA LEU A 171 32.16 15.37 15.49
C LEU A 171 32.66 13.92 15.55
N ALA A 172 31.83 12.99 16.01
CA ALA A 172 32.18 11.58 16.11
C ALA A 172 31.02 10.67 15.66
N LEU A 173 31.38 9.50 15.13
CA LEU A 173 30.48 8.45 14.66
C LEU A 173 30.99 7.10 15.14
N ARG A 174 30.11 6.31 15.73
CA ARG A 174 30.34 4.92 16.15
C ARG A 174 29.31 4.02 15.50
N THR A 175 29.75 2.90 14.95
CA THR A 175 28.89 1.89 14.34
C THR A 175 29.31 0.50 14.80
N GLU A 176 28.33 -0.38 15.06
CA GLU A 176 28.56 -1.71 15.59
C GLU A 176 27.46 -2.68 15.12
N PRO A 177 27.78 -3.70 14.29
CA PRO A 177 26.81 -4.73 13.93
C PRO A 177 26.30 -5.51 15.15
N VAL A 178 24.99 -5.68 15.28
CA VAL A 178 24.32 -6.39 16.39
C VAL A 178 23.62 -7.65 15.88
N ILE A 179 24.40 -8.55 15.31
CA ILE A 179 23.91 -9.76 14.64
C ILE A 179 23.66 -10.87 15.66
N ASN A 180 22.53 -11.54 15.52
CA ASN A 180 22.28 -12.82 16.17
C ASN A 180 21.98 -13.90 15.12
N ALA A 181 21.57 -15.09 15.54
CA ALA A 181 21.31 -16.21 14.63
C ALA A 181 20.11 -16.02 13.67
N TYR A 182 19.28 -14.98 13.87
CA TYR A 182 17.97 -14.83 13.25
C TYR A 182 17.72 -13.47 12.59
N ASN A 183 18.29 -12.39 13.13
CA ASN A 183 17.85 -11.03 12.83
C ASN A 183 18.43 -10.43 11.53
N SER A 184 19.49 -11.01 10.99
CA SER A 184 20.27 -10.44 9.88
C SER A 184 20.46 -11.45 8.75
N HIS A 185 20.76 -10.95 7.55
CA HIS A 185 20.99 -11.80 6.38
C HIS A 185 22.21 -12.72 6.55
N LEU A 186 23.22 -12.27 7.29
CA LEU A 186 24.42 -13.04 7.61
C LEU A 186 24.40 -13.50 9.07
N SER A 187 24.96 -14.69 9.29
CA SER A 187 25.10 -15.31 10.61
C SER A 187 26.36 -14.82 11.35
N PRO A 188 26.41 -14.85 12.69
CA PRO A 188 27.61 -14.52 13.49
C PRO A 188 28.87 -15.32 13.15
N VAL A 189 28.74 -16.44 12.42
CA VAL A 189 29.89 -17.24 11.97
C VAL A 189 30.69 -16.57 10.86
N VAL A 190 30.13 -15.58 10.17
CA VAL A 190 30.82 -14.83 9.10
C VAL A 190 31.80 -13.85 9.74
N PRO A 191 33.13 -13.97 9.51
CA PRO A 191 34.11 -13.07 10.10
C PRO A 191 33.92 -11.64 9.59
N ARG A 192 33.85 -10.66 10.50
CA ARG A 192 33.73 -9.24 10.14
C ARG A 192 34.30 -8.31 11.20
N SER A 193 34.47 -7.04 10.82
CA SER A 193 34.75 -5.98 11.79
C SER A 193 33.59 -5.88 12.77
N LYS A 194 33.92 -5.83 14.06
CA LYS A 194 32.94 -5.73 15.14
C LYS A 194 32.49 -4.29 15.36
N GLN A 195 33.28 -3.31 14.94
CA GLN A 195 33.05 -1.91 15.29
C GLN A 195 33.80 -0.99 14.33
N SER A 196 33.25 0.18 14.03
CA SER A 196 33.96 1.29 13.38
C SER A 196 33.71 2.58 14.14
N GLU A 197 34.78 3.33 14.39
CA GLU A 197 34.74 4.66 15.00
C GLU A 197 35.47 5.66 14.09
N ALA A 198 34.87 6.83 13.91
CA ALA A 198 35.47 7.96 13.23
C ALA A 198 35.24 9.21 14.07
N SER A 199 36.25 10.08 14.17
CA SER A 199 36.12 11.38 14.81
C SER A 199 36.93 12.43 14.07
N LYS A 200 36.45 13.67 14.12
CA LYS A 200 37.07 14.80 13.44
C LYS A 200 36.82 16.08 14.23
N ALA A 201 37.88 16.86 14.44
CA ALA A 201 37.77 18.24 14.90
C ALA A 201 37.27 19.11 13.75
N THR A 202 36.27 19.96 14.01
CA THR A 202 35.64 20.81 13.01
C THR A 202 35.38 22.21 13.57
N THR A 203 35.49 23.21 12.70
CA THR A 203 35.11 24.59 13.01
C THR A 203 33.66 24.89 12.65
N ILE A 204 32.98 23.97 11.97
CA ILE A 204 31.58 24.12 11.58
C ILE A 204 30.71 23.96 12.83
N LYS A 205 29.84 24.96 13.06
CA LYS A 205 28.83 24.92 14.12
C LYS A 205 27.46 24.76 13.48
N PRO A 206 26.79 23.61 13.68
CA PRO A 206 25.47 23.39 13.08
C PRO A 206 24.50 24.52 13.46
N VAL A 207 23.78 25.02 12.46
CA VAL A 207 22.73 26.03 12.65
C VAL A 207 21.38 25.36 12.47
N ALA A 208 20.44 25.66 13.36
CA ALA A 208 19.09 25.10 13.29
C ALA A 208 18.41 25.47 11.96
N PRO A 209 17.88 24.48 11.22
CA PRO A 209 17.06 24.75 10.05
C PRO A 209 15.62 25.09 10.49
N ALA A 210 14.87 25.77 9.63
CA ALA A 210 13.45 26.08 9.83
C ALA A 210 12.54 24.89 9.49
N VAL A 211 12.93 23.68 9.91
CA VAL A 211 12.22 22.41 9.66
C VAL A 211 12.24 21.52 10.90
N GLY A 212 11.34 20.53 10.93
CA GLY A 212 11.19 19.59 12.04
C GLY A 212 12.21 18.45 12.05
N LEU A 213 12.06 17.55 13.02
CA LEU A 213 12.77 16.28 13.07
C LEU A 213 12.05 15.25 12.19
N LEU A 214 12.82 14.37 11.54
CA LEU A 214 12.34 13.25 10.74
C LEU A 214 13.09 11.96 11.10
N LEU A 215 12.40 10.84 11.00
CA LEU A 215 13.04 9.55 10.77
C LEU A 215 12.82 9.12 9.32
N ALA A 216 13.81 8.43 8.75
CA ALA A 216 13.77 7.83 7.42
C ALA A 216 13.69 8.81 6.23
N GLY A 217 14.17 10.05 6.37
CA GLY A 217 14.29 11.03 5.29
C GLY A 217 14.92 12.35 5.75
N PHE A 218 15.03 13.33 4.85
CA PHE A 218 15.38 14.71 5.17
C PHE A 218 14.64 15.71 4.29
N TYR A 219 14.58 16.98 4.70
CA TYR A 219 13.90 18.02 3.91
C TYR A 219 14.72 18.40 2.68
N GLY A 220 14.09 18.29 1.51
CA GLY A 220 14.57 18.70 0.21
C GLY A 220 13.89 19.96 -0.31
N ASP A 221 14.05 20.20 -1.61
CA ASP A 221 13.31 21.23 -2.38
C ASP A 221 12.89 20.61 -3.71
N ASP A 222 11.59 20.45 -3.91
CA ASP A 222 11.05 19.94 -5.17
C ASP A 222 10.98 21.05 -6.20
N ARG A 223 12.15 21.45 -6.73
CA ARG A 223 12.36 22.22 -7.97
C ARG A 223 11.28 23.27 -8.31
N GLY A 224 10.82 24.04 -7.32
CA GLY A 224 9.83 25.10 -7.49
C GLY A 224 8.37 24.79 -7.10
N ARG A 225 8.06 23.61 -6.56
CA ARG A 225 6.71 23.22 -6.06
C ARG A 225 6.58 23.23 -4.54
N GLY A 226 7.67 23.32 -3.78
CA GLY A 226 7.65 23.48 -2.32
C GLY A 226 8.58 22.51 -1.58
N ALA A 227 8.39 22.41 -0.26
CA ALA A 227 9.17 21.51 0.59
C ALA A 227 8.80 20.04 0.33
N SER A 228 9.79 19.23 -0.07
CA SER A 228 9.67 17.78 -0.22
C SER A 228 10.46 17.05 0.87
N ILE A 229 10.16 15.76 1.03
CA ILE A 229 10.99 14.83 1.79
C ILE A 229 11.79 14.00 0.80
N ASP A 230 13.10 14.21 0.83
CA ASP A 230 14.08 13.56 -0.03
C ASP A 230 14.95 12.60 0.79
N GLY A 231 15.85 11.88 0.10
CA GLY A 231 16.79 10.95 0.73
C GLY A 231 16.10 9.92 1.61
N LEU A 232 14.96 9.42 1.15
CA LEU A 232 14.13 8.46 1.86
C LEU A 232 14.92 7.17 2.13
N TYR A 233 14.86 6.70 3.37
CA TYR A 233 15.57 5.49 3.80
C TYR A 233 14.80 4.24 3.43
N ASN A 234 15.51 3.24 2.90
CA ASN A 234 14.98 1.90 2.71
C ASN A 234 15.58 0.95 3.75
N GLY A 235 14.70 0.33 4.53
CA GLY A 235 15.07 -0.61 5.59
C GLY A 235 14.34 -0.35 6.89
N LYS A 236 14.80 -0.98 7.97
CA LYS A 236 14.18 -0.87 9.29
C LYS A 236 14.95 0.07 10.20
N ILE A 237 14.21 0.85 10.98
CA ILE A 237 14.71 1.58 12.14
C ILE A 237 14.01 1.01 13.37
N ASP A 238 14.79 0.66 14.39
CA ASP A 238 14.34 0.22 15.71
C ASP A 238 14.99 1.15 16.75
N ARG A 239 14.26 1.43 17.84
CA ARG A 239 14.63 2.25 19.00
C ARG A 239 15.72 3.29 18.76
N SER A 240 15.30 4.53 18.60
CA SER A 240 16.18 5.67 18.35
C SER A 240 15.95 6.79 19.35
N GLY A 241 16.92 7.69 19.48
CA GLY A 241 16.82 8.79 20.44
C GLY A 241 17.91 9.84 20.31
N ILE A 242 17.72 10.92 21.08
CA ILE A 242 18.57 12.11 21.09
C ILE A 242 18.90 12.47 22.54
N HIS A 243 20.19 12.77 22.78
CA HIS A 243 20.67 13.39 24.01
C HIS A 243 21.25 14.77 23.71
N THR A 244 21.12 15.71 24.65
CA THR A 244 21.70 17.07 24.60
C THR A 244 23.12 17.11 25.21
N ARG A 245 23.84 15.98 25.16
CA ARG A 245 25.24 15.84 25.57
C ARG A 245 25.90 14.71 24.80
N VAL A 246 27.23 14.64 24.88
CA VAL A 246 27.99 13.49 24.39
C VAL A 246 27.86 12.33 25.39
N LEU A 247 27.40 11.17 24.92
CA LEU A 247 27.36 9.94 25.70
C LEU A 247 28.73 9.27 25.75
N SER A 248 29.05 8.64 26.87
CA SER A 248 30.25 7.83 27.03
C SER A 248 30.12 6.48 26.30
N PRO A 249 31.25 5.82 25.95
CA PRO A 249 31.22 4.48 25.35
C PRO A 249 30.45 3.44 26.18
N THR A 250 30.48 3.54 27.52
CA THR A 250 29.73 2.64 28.41
C THR A 250 28.23 2.86 28.31
N GLU A 251 27.78 4.11 28.24
CA GLU A 251 26.35 4.43 28.04
C GLU A 251 25.86 3.97 26.67
N LEU A 252 26.67 4.16 25.61
CA LEU A 252 26.35 3.66 24.27
C LEU A 252 26.29 2.13 24.23
N ALA A 253 27.19 1.44 24.93
CA ALA A 253 27.15 -0.02 25.04
C ALA A 253 25.88 -0.50 25.77
N ALA A 254 25.45 0.17 26.84
CA ALA A 254 24.21 -0.15 27.54
C ALA A 254 22.97 -0.02 26.62
N ILE A 255 22.86 1.07 25.87
CA ILE A 255 21.78 1.27 24.88
C ILE A 255 21.83 0.15 23.83
N ARG A 256 23.02 -0.20 23.33
CA ARG A 256 23.21 -1.28 22.36
C ARG A 256 22.70 -2.64 22.85
N GLU A 257 22.87 -2.93 24.14
CA GLU A 257 22.33 -4.15 24.78
C GLU A 257 20.82 -4.10 25.03
N GLY A 258 20.16 -2.97 24.73
CA GLY A 258 18.72 -2.78 24.92
C GLY A 258 18.31 -2.17 26.25
N GLU A 259 19.26 -1.62 27.01
CA GLU A 259 18.92 -0.86 28.21
C GLU A 259 18.29 0.49 27.85
N MET A 260 17.46 1.01 28.75
CA MET A 260 16.90 2.35 28.61
C MET A 260 18.03 3.39 28.55
N PRO A 261 17.97 4.38 27.65
CA PRO A 261 18.99 5.42 27.62
C PRO A 261 19.05 6.20 28.94
N PRO A 262 20.24 6.68 29.34
CA PRO A 262 20.40 7.38 30.61
C PRO A 262 19.53 8.64 30.61
N PRO A 263 18.85 8.96 31.74
CA PRO A 263 17.92 10.08 31.81
C PRO A 263 18.63 11.44 31.74
N ASP A 264 19.90 11.50 32.16
CA ASP A 264 20.69 12.73 32.12
C ASP A 264 20.93 13.18 30.68
N GLY A 265 20.41 14.35 30.33
CA GLY A 265 20.47 14.92 28.98
C GLY A 265 19.59 14.22 27.95
N LEU A 266 18.67 13.32 28.33
CA LEU A 266 17.77 12.67 27.37
C LEU A 266 16.73 13.66 26.85
N LEU A 267 16.75 13.94 25.54
CA LEU A 267 15.75 14.79 24.89
C LEU A 267 14.53 13.98 24.48
N THR A 268 14.76 12.88 23.77
CA THR A 268 13.70 11.98 23.29
C THR A 268 14.25 10.57 23.10
N TYR A 269 13.39 9.59 23.34
CA TYR A 269 13.66 8.18 23.06
C TYR A 269 12.39 7.51 22.54
N TRP A 270 12.41 7.13 21.27
CA TRP A 270 11.31 6.46 20.61
C TRP A 270 11.40 4.96 20.80
N ASP A 271 10.61 4.43 21.73
CA ASP A 271 10.46 2.99 21.91
C ASP A 271 9.40 2.47 20.93
N THR A 272 9.88 1.93 19.81
CA THR A 272 9.08 1.43 18.70
C THR A 272 8.19 0.24 19.06
N THR A 273 8.32 -0.32 20.27
CA THR A 273 7.47 -1.42 20.77
C THR A 273 6.29 -0.97 21.62
N VAL A 274 6.24 0.30 21.99
CA VAL A 274 5.09 0.85 22.72
C VAL A 274 3.89 0.96 21.78
N GLY A 275 2.73 0.49 22.26
CA GLY A 275 1.44 0.57 21.57
C GLY A 275 0.95 -0.74 20.96
N TYR A 276 1.72 -1.84 21.03
CA TYR A 276 1.21 -3.15 20.62
C TYR A 276 0.02 -3.60 21.47
N THR A 277 -1.00 -4.09 20.79
CA THR A 277 -2.18 -4.72 21.38
C THR A 277 -2.46 -6.07 20.69
N ALA A 278 -3.45 -6.82 21.18
CA ALA A 278 -3.93 -8.00 20.46
C ALA A 278 -4.57 -7.63 19.11
N GLN A 279 -4.99 -6.37 18.94
CA GLN A 279 -5.63 -5.79 17.76
C GLN A 279 -4.63 -5.06 16.85
N GLY A 280 -3.32 -5.27 17.02
CA GLY A 280 -2.31 -4.63 16.18
C GLY A 280 -1.68 -3.40 16.82
N ILE A 281 -1.22 -2.48 15.97
CA ILE A 281 -0.47 -1.29 16.36
C ILE A 281 -0.75 -0.11 15.41
N GLY A 282 -0.95 1.09 15.97
CA GLY A 282 -1.17 2.30 15.20
C GLY A 282 0.11 2.93 14.63
N ASP A 283 -0.04 4.08 13.96
CA ASP A 283 1.09 4.78 13.30
C ASP A 283 1.87 5.72 14.25
N THR A 284 1.40 5.88 15.48
CA THR A 284 2.07 6.73 16.47
C THR A 284 3.32 6.05 17.00
N LEU A 285 4.45 6.73 16.84
CA LEU A 285 5.72 6.41 17.46
C LEU A 285 5.79 7.10 18.82
N VAL A 286 5.75 6.34 19.92
CA VAL A 286 5.70 6.93 21.26
C VAL A 286 7.09 7.30 21.75
N ASP A 287 7.24 8.56 22.13
CA ASP A 287 8.39 9.07 22.88
C ASP A 287 8.24 8.71 24.36
N ARG A 288 9.21 7.97 24.89
CA ARG A 288 9.35 7.64 26.32
C ARG A 288 10.32 8.59 27.04
N GLY A 289 10.86 9.58 26.34
CA GLY A 289 11.61 10.69 26.90
C GLY A 289 10.72 11.68 27.68
N PRO A 290 11.33 12.72 28.25
CA PRO A 290 10.64 13.66 29.14
C PRO A 290 9.73 14.67 28.45
N HIS A 291 9.66 14.69 27.11
CA HIS A 291 9.08 15.80 26.34
C HIS A 291 7.91 15.42 25.43
N ALA A 292 7.52 14.14 25.39
CA ALA A 292 6.42 13.64 24.57
C ALA A 292 6.54 14.06 23.09
N MET A 293 7.76 13.98 22.55
CA MET A 293 8.06 14.23 21.14
C MET A 293 7.63 13.04 20.28
N HIS A 294 6.33 12.73 20.28
CA HIS A 294 5.77 11.59 19.55
C HIS A 294 5.97 11.73 18.04
N GLY A 295 6.01 10.62 17.31
CA GLY A 295 6.08 10.62 15.85
C GLY A 295 4.80 10.13 15.21
N HIS A 296 4.54 10.61 13.99
CA HIS A 296 3.43 10.17 13.14
C HIS A 296 3.94 9.71 11.78
N GLY A 297 3.53 8.50 11.39
CA GLY A 297 3.88 7.91 10.11
C GLY A 297 3.23 8.63 8.93
N ARG A 298 4.03 8.94 7.92
CA ARG A 298 3.58 9.39 6.59
C ARG A 298 3.76 8.25 5.59
N ASN A 299 2.79 8.08 4.69
CA ASN A 299 2.70 6.92 3.78
C ASN A 299 2.83 5.54 4.47
N ARG A 300 2.38 5.47 5.74
CA ARG A 300 2.30 4.27 6.59
C ARG A 300 3.55 3.38 6.61
N PRO A 301 4.61 3.80 7.34
CA PRO A 301 5.74 2.92 7.63
C PRO A 301 5.26 1.60 8.22
N ILE A 302 5.81 0.49 7.76
CA ILE A 302 5.27 -0.83 8.07
C ILE A 302 5.77 -1.26 9.45
N ARG A 303 4.85 -1.37 10.41
CA ARG A 303 5.10 -1.86 11.77
C ARG A 303 4.81 -3.37 11.87
N ALA A 304 4.96 -3.93 13.08
CA ALA A 304 4.94 -5.39 13.29
C ALA A 304 6.04 -6.09 12.49
N MET A 305 7.23 -5.48 12.43
CA MET A 305 8.41 -6.06 11.81
C MET A 305 9.41 -6.52 12.88
N THR A 306 10.19 -7.55 12.54
CA THR A 306 11.25 -8.07 13.41
C THR A 306 12.23 -6.96 13.77
N GLY A 307 12.56 -6.83 15.06
CA GLY A 307 13.52 -5.86 15.59
C GLY A 307 14.94 -6.39 15.66
N TYR A 308 15.87 -5.54 16.14
CA TYR A 308 17.28 -5.90 16.28
C TYR A 308 17.49 -7.07 17.25
N ASN A 309 16.59 -7.25 18.21
CA ASN A 309 16.67 -8.26 19.26
C ASN A 309 15.82 -9.52 18.96
N TRP A 310 15.21 -9.62 17.78
CA TRP A 310 14.38 -10.79 17.45
C TRP A 310 15.18 -12.09 17.47
N SER A 311 14.67 -13.09 18.20
CA SER A 311 15.40 -14.32 18.53
C SER A 311 14.82 -15.58 17.89
N GLY A 312 13.92 -15.44 16.90
CA GLY A 312 13.42 -16.57 16.11
C GLY A 312 12.38 -17.48 16.77
N ARG A 313 12.23 -17.42 18.11
CA ARG A 313 11.33 -18.30 18.85
C ARG A 313 9.86 -17.95 18.65
N ASP A 314 9.55 -16.66 18.78
CA ASP A 314 8.20 -16.14 18.70
C ASP A 314 8.00 -15.46 17.33
N ASP A 315 7.08 -15.95 16.52
CA ASP A 315 6.74 -15.43 15.18
C ASP A 315 5.52 -14.49 15.20
N CYS A 316 5.11 -14.08 16.39
CA CYS A 316 3.89 -13.34 16.68
C CYS A 316 4.20 -12.22 17.67
N PHE A 317 4.05 -10.97 17.24
CA PHE A 317 4.28 -9.82 18.13
C PHE A 317 3.35 -9.78 19.34
N ARG A 318 2.24 -10.52 19.32
CA ARG A 318 1.33 -10.62 20.47
C ARG A 318 1.91 -11.45 21.62
N LEU A 319 2.92 -12.28 21.35
CA LEU A 319 3.60 -13.10 22.35
C LEU A 319 4.87 -12.43 22.90
N ALA A 320 5.60 -11.72 22.04
CA ALA A 320 6.88 -11.10 22.37
C ALA A 320 7.02 -9.70 21.74
N PRO A 321 6.13 -8.73 22.05
CA PRO A 321 6.08 -7.43 21.39
C PRO A 321 7.41 -6.66 21.47
N GLU A 322 8.20 -6.89 22.52
CA GLU A 322 9.52 -6.30 22.72
C GLU A 322 10.55 -6.70 21.64
N GLN A 323 10.29 -7.75 20.87
CA GLN A 323 11.13 -8.20 19.75
C GLN A 323 10.69 -7.69 18.38
N PHE A 324 9.59 -6.93 18.32
CA PHE A 324 9.00 -6.40 17.09
C PHE A 324 9.13 -4.87 17.02
N GLY A 325 10.32 -4.37 17.34
CA GLY A 325 10.65 -2.95 17.30
C GLY A 325 11.01 -2.43 15.90
N GLY A 326 11.12 -3.30 14.90
CA GLY A 326 11.40 -2.87 13.53
C GLY A 326 10.22 -2.08 12.96
N ILE A 327 10.52 -0.90 12.43
CA ILE A 327 9.62 -0.17 11.54
C ILE A 327 10.30 -0.10 10.18
N GLN A 328 9.70 -0.73 9.18
CA GLN A 328 10.20 -0.76 7.81
C GLN A 328 9.75 0.51 7.07
N TYR A 329 10.69 1.12 6.37
CA TYR A 329 10.49 2.28 5.51
C TYR A 329 10.85 1.94 4.07
N ASN A 330 10.07 2.47 3.13
CA ASN A 330 10.24 2.30 1.70
C ASN A 330 10.08 3.66 1.01
N ASP A 331 10.94 3.99 0.05
CA ASP A 331 10.97 5.27 -0.66
C ASP A 331 9.85 5.48 -1.70
N ASP A 332 9.15 4.40 -2.04
CA ASP A 332 8.06 4.37 -3.03
C ASP A 332 6.71 3.98 -2.40
N ALA A 333 6.63 3.89 -1.07
CA ALA A 333 5.36 3.69 -0.38
C ALA A 333 4.41 4.87 -0.59
N ILE A 334 3.13 4.59 -0.79
CA ILE A 334 2.08 5.60 -0.90
C ILE A 334 0.74 5.03 -0.46
N ILE A 335 0.01 5.79 0.35
CA ILE A 335 -1.39 5.48 0.71
C ILE A 335 -2.35 6.64 0.42
N ASP A 336 -1.84 7.83 0.11
CA ASP A 336 -2.65 8.99 -0.25
C ASP A 336 -1.78 9.99 -1.04
N CYS A 337 -2.19 10.35 -2.25
CA CYS A 337 -1.53 11.40 -3.04
C CYS A 337 -1.64 12.79 -2.39
N ARG A 338 -2.65 12.99 -1.52
CA ARG A 338 -2.97 14.24 -0.85
C ARG A 338 -3.15 15.43 -1.79
N TRP A 339 -3.67 15.15 -2.98
CA TRP A 339 -4.07 16.18 -3.91
C TRP A 339 -5.23 16.98 -3.34
N THR A 340 -5.23 18.28 -3.64
CA THR A 340 -6.34 19.17 -3.31
C THR A 340 -7.53 18.80 -4.19
N PRO A 341 -8.75 18.68 -3.63
CA PRO A 341 -9.95 18.46 -4.41
C PRO A 341 -10.13 19.53 -5.50
N SER A 342 -10.35 19.11 -6.73
CA SER A 342 -10.63 19.98 -7.87
C SER A 342 -12.11 20.36 -7.92
N PHE A 343 -12.99 19.41 -7.58
CA PHE A 343 -14.42 19.63 -7.41
C PHE A 343 -15.02 18.57 -6.47
N SER A 344 -16.29 18.75 -6.11
CA SER A 344 -17.08 17.80 -5.34
C SER A 344 -18.47 17.64 -5.94
N TRP A 345 -19.14 16.55 -5.59
CA TRP A 345 -20.52 16.30 -5.97
C TRP A 345 -21.29 15.74 -4.78
N THR A 346 -22.46 16.31 -4.51
CA THR A 346 -23.45 15.72 -3.61
C THR A 346 -24.32 14.78 -4.43
N VAL A 347 -24.32 13.50 -4.07
CA VAL A 347 -25.05 12.47 -4.80
C VAL A 347 -26.56 12.76 -4.73
N ALA A 348 -27.23 12.82 -5.89
CA ALA A 348 -28.66 13.16 -5.97
C ALA A 348 -29.55 12.14 -5.24
N ASP A 349 -30.66 12.60 -4.66
CA ASP A 349 -31.57 11.76 -3.85
C ASP A 349 -32.25 10.64 -4.64
N ASP A 350 -32.49 10.84 -5.94
CA ASP A 350 -33.22 9.94 -6.83
C ASP A 350 -32.31 9.07 -7.70
N ILE A 351 -31.00 9.12 -7.47
CA ILE A 351 -30.05 8.34 -8.25
C ILE A 351 -30.24 6.83 -8.03
N LYS A 352 -30.16 6.05 -9.12
CA LYS A 352 -30.22 4.59 -9.04
C LYS A 352 -28.93 4.05 -8.43
N SER A 353 -29.01 3.00 -7.63
CA SER A 353 -27.81 2.25 -7.25
C SER A 353 -27.11 1.69 -8.50
N GLY A 354 -25.78 1.77 -8.54
CA GLY A 354 -25.03 1.38 -9.73
C GLY A 354 -23.56 1.74 -9.69
N VAL A 355 -22.90 1.50 -10.82
CA VAL A 355 -21.51 1.87 -11.07
C VAL A 355 -21.49 3.22 -11.81
N TYR A 356 -20.71 4.16 -11.31
CA TYR A 356 -20.62 5.52 -11.84
C TYR A 356 -19.17 5.94 -12.05
N ALA A 357 -18.97 7.01 -12.82
CA ALA A 357 -17.69 7.68 -12.92
C ALA A 357 -17.86 9.18 -13.13
N ALA A 358 -16.86 9.96 -12.72
CA ALA A 358 -16.63 11.27 -13.31
C ALA A 358 -15.77 11.09 -14.56
N ARG A 359 -16.36 11.27 -15.74
CA ARG A 359 -15.64 11.27 -17.02
C ARG A 359 -14.99 12.63 -17.23
N LEU A 360 -13.68 12.62 -17.42
CA LEU A 360 -12.85 13.80 -17.65
C LEU A 360 -12.47 13.85 -19.12
N ARG A 361 -12.48 15.03 -19.75
CA ARG A 361 -11.97 15.22 -21.11
C ARG A 361 -11.19 16.51 -21.28
N THR A 362 -10.01 16.43 -21.89
CA THR A 362 -9.27 17.60 -22.38
C THR A 362 -8.52 17.28 -23.67
N GLY A 363 -8.84 18.00 -24.75
CA GLY A 363 -8.31 17.68 -26.08
C GLY A 363 -8.63 16.23 -26.50
N ALA A 364 -7.59 15.42 -26.65
CA ALA A 364 -7.71 13.99 -26.98
C ALA A 364 -7.64 13.07 -25.76
N LEU A 365 -7.37 13.60 -24.57
CA LEU A 365 -7.27 12.83 -23.33
C LEU A 365 -8.66 12.63 -22.72
N GLU A 366 -8.91 11.40 -22.27
CA GLU A 366 -10.12 10.99 -21.57
C GLU A 366 -9.73 10.11 -20.37
N ASP A 367 -10.38 10.29 -19.24
CA ASP A 367 -10.25 9.42 -18.08
C ASP A 367 -11.60 9.26 -17.34
N HIS A 368 -11.75 8.17 -16.58
CA HIS A 368 -12.95 7.86 -15.80
C HIS A 368 -12.59 7.60 -14.35
N LEU A 369 -13.03 8.49 -13.46
CA LEU A 369 -12.84 8.34 -12.01
C LEU A 369 -14.02 7.56 -11.43
N VAL A 370 -13.86 6.25 -11.31
CA VAL A 370 -14.94 5.32 -10.93
C VAL A 370 -15.28 5.38 -9.44
N PHE A 371 -16.57 5.31 -9.14
CA PHE A 371 -17.13 5.14 -7.80
C PHE A 371 -18.47 4.37 -7.88
N PHE A 372 -18.98 3.94 -6.74
CA PHE A 372 -20.16 3.11 -6.61
C PHE A 372 -21.23 3.85 -5.81
N VAL A 373 -22.44 3.89 -6.34
CA VAL A 373 -23.58 4.44 -5.61
C VAL A 373 -24.41 3.28 -5.10
N ARG A 374 -24.47 3.13 -3.78
CA ARG A 374 -25.29 2.14 -3.09
C ARG A 374 -26.57 2.79 -2.56
N PRO A 375 -27.66 2.04 -2.36
CA PRO A 375 -28.90 2.67 -1.93
C PRO A 375 -28.89 2.95 -0.41
N ILE A 376 -29.72 3.89 0.04
CA ILE A 376 -29.97 4.11 1.49
C ILE A 376 -30.73 2.91 2.09
N ALA A 377 -31.68 2.38 1.33
CA ALA A 377 -32.47 1.20 1.65
C ALA A 377 -32.56 0.33 0.39
N PRO A 378 -32.55 -1.02 0.51
CA PRO A 378 -32.54 -1.92 -0.64
C PRO A 378 -33.66 -1.58 -1.63
N THR A 379 -33.31 -1.38 -2.89
CA THR A 379 -34.24 -1.13 -3.99
C THR A 379 -34.50 -2.38 -4.82
N ALA A 380 -33.67 -3.40 -4.67
CA ALA A 380 -33.74 -4.66 -5.39
C ALA A 380 -33.64 -5.89 -4.48
N LYS A 381 -33.92 -7.06 -5.07
CA LYS A 381 -33.73 -8.37 -4.41
C LYS A 381 -32.35 -8.98 -4.70
N ILE A 382 -31.64 -8.42 -5.66
CA ILE A 382 -30.33 -8.85 -6.13
C ILE A 382 -29.34 -7.77 -5.69
N ALA A 383 -28.21 -8.17 -5.10
CA ALA A 383 -27.07 -7.29 -4.92
C ALA A 383 -25.89 -7.80 -5.75
N MET A 384 -25.22 -6.89 -6.46
CA MET A 384 -23.90 -7.11 -7.01
C MET A 384 -22.86 -6.63 -5.97
N LEU A 385 -22.07 -7.56 -5.45
CA LEU A 385 -20.97 -7.27 -4.53
C LEU A 385 -19.69 -7.05 -5.34
N MET A 386 -19.31 -5.78 -5.49
CA MET A 386 -18.12 -5.36 -6.23
C MET A 386 -16.86 -5.63 -5.38
N PRO A 387 -15.90 -6.44 -5.88
CA PRO A 387 -14.73 -6.85 -5.12
C PRO A 387 -13.65 -5.75 -5.00
N THR A 388 -13.98 -4.64 -4.34
CA THR A 388 -13.09 -3.48 -4.21
C THR A 388 -11.79 -3.80 -3.46
N ALA A 389 -11.76 -4.81 -2.59
CA ALA A 389 -10.52 -5.26 -1.96
C ALA A 389 -9.57 -5.90 -3.00
N SER A 390 -10.11 -6.70 -3.92
CA SER A 390 -9.33 -7.23 -5.04
C SER A 390 -8.85 -6.12 -5.97
N TYR A 391 -9.69 -5.11 -6.25
CA TYR A 391 -9.27 -3.98 -7.09
C TYR A 391 -8.07 -3.24 -6.48
N LEU A 392 -8.06 -3.06 -5.15
CA LEU A 392 -6.91 -2.51 -4.43
C LEU A 392 -5.67 -3.39 -4.52
N ALA A 393 -5.83 -4.71 -4.42
CA ALA A 393 -4.71 -5.64 -4.47
C ALA A 393 -3.96 -5.61 -5.81
N TYR A 394 -4.70 -5.39 -6.90
CA TYR A 394 -4.17 -5.26 -8.26
C TYR A 394 -3.91 -3.80 -8.65
N ALA A 395 -4.14 -2.83 -7.77
CA ALA A 395 -4.08 -1.42 -8.13
C ALA A 395 -2.70 -0.98 -8.65
N ASN A 396 -2.65 -0.62 -9.93
CA ASN A 396 -1.43 -0.25 -10.67
C ASN A 396 -0.39 -1.38 -10.65
N GLU A 397 -0.77 -2.58 -11.11
CA GLU A 397 0.22 -3.64 -11.26
C GLU A 397 1.36 -3.23 -12.20
N ARG A 398 2.60 -3.49 -11.79
CA ARG A 398 3.80 -3.03 -12.50
C ARG A 398 4.77 -4.13 -12.83
N PHE A 399 4.52 -5.36 -12.42
CA PHE A 399 5.39 -6.49 -12.74
C PHE A 399 5.54 -6.73 -14.25
N VAL A 400 4.60 -6.27 -15.08
CA VAL A 400 4.72 -6.27 -16.56
C VAL A 400 5.70 -5.21 -17.10
N LEU A 401 5.91 -4.14 -16.34
CA LEU A 401 6.82 -3.04 -16.66
C LEU A 401 8.21 -3.23 -16.02
N GLN A 402 8.31 -4.11 -15.04
CA GLN A 402 9.53 -4.37 -14.27
C GLN A 402 10.07 -5.77 -14.59
N HIS A 403 11.32 -6.03 -14.21
CA HIS A 403 11.99 -7.30 -14.47
C HIS A 403 11.40 -8.44 -13.62
N ALA A 404 10.16 -8.84 -13.87
CA ALA A 404 9.60 -10.12 -13.45
C ALA A 404 9.84 -11.13 -14.59
N PRO A 405 10.99 -11.85 -14.63
CA PRO A 405 11.39 -12.70 -15.75
C PRO A 405 10.50 -13.94 -15.99
N GLY A 406 9.34 -14.02 -15.33
CA GLY A 406 8.42 -15.16 -15.41
C GLY A 406 7.01 -14.83 -15.91
N ILE A 407 6.62 -13.57 -16.12
CA ILE A 407 5.21 -13.29 -16.42
C ILE A 407 4.76 -13.85 -17.78
N GLU A 408 5.59 -13.75 -18.82
CA GLU A 408 5.31 -14.38 -20.12
C GLU A 408 5.33 -15.92 -20.03
N ALA A 409 6.02 -16.48 -19.03
CA ALA A 409 5.99 -17.92 -18.77
C ALA A 409 4.70 -18.34 -18.04
N VAL A 410 4.13 -17.47 -17.19
CA VAL A 410 2.85 -17.69 -16.51
C VAL A 410 1.68 -17.53 -17.47
N THR A 411 1.74 -16.50 -18.33
CA THR A 411 0.67 -16.16 -19.28
C THR A 411 0.78 -16.88 -20.61
N ALA A 412 1.97 -17.45 -20.90
CA ALA A 412 2.29 -18.20 -22.11
C ALA A 412 2.03 -17.44 -23.43
N HIS A 413 2.03 -16.11 -23.38
CA HIS A 413 2.05 -15.24 -24.55
C HIS A 413 2.86 -13.95 -24.29
N THR A 414 3.13 -13.19 -25.35
CA THR A 414 3.81 -11.89 -25.25
C THR A 414 2.88 -10.84 -24.66
N LEU A 415 3.41 -9.96 -23.81
CA LEU A 415 2.66 -8.86 -23.20
C LEU A 415 2.02 -7.95 -24.25
N ILE A 416 0.78 -7.50 -24.00
CA ILE A 416 0.04 -6.56 -24.84
C ILE A 416 -0.05 -5.23 -24.11
N LEU A 417 0.94 -4.36 -24.35
CA LEU A 417 1.03 -3.05 -23.71
C LEU A 417 0.06 -2.05 -24.35
N HIS A 418 -0.56 -1.23 -23.50
CA HIS A 418 -1.42 -0.11 -23.86
C HIS A 418 -0.80 1.22 -23.39
N ASP A 419 -1.30 2.35 -23.87
CA ASP A 419 -0.80 3.69 -23.50
C ASP A 419 -0.76 3.92 -21.97
N VAL A 420 -1.72 3.33 -21.25
CA VAL A 420 -1.81 3.41 -19.80
C VAL A 420 -0.62 2.74 -19.09
N ASP A 421 -0.04 1.68 -19.66
CA ASP A 421 1.13 1.01 -19.10
C ASP A 421 2.38 1.88 -19.24
N TYR A 422 2.52 2.58 -20.37
CA TYR A 422 3.57 3.58 -20.55
C TYR A 422 3.39 4.78 -19.61
N LEU A 423 2.15 5.22 -19.42
CA LEU A 423 1.82 6.30 -18.47
C LEU A 423 2.19 5.90 -17.04
N LEU A 424 1.83 4.70 -16.59
CA LEU A 424 2.26 4.18 -15.29
C LEU A 424 3.78 4.17 -15.19
N GLY A 425 4.49 3.77 -16.25
CA GLY A 425 5.96 3.82 -16.31
C GLY A 425 6.54 5.23 -16.12
N GLN A 426 5.84 6.27 -16.56
CA GLN A 426 6.24 7.69 -16.40
C GLN A 426 5.88 8.24 -15.01
N HIS A 427 4.82 7.73 -14.39
CA HIS A 427 4.30 8.19 -13.11
C HIS A 427 4.46 7.13 -12.01
N ALA A 428 5.71 6.84 -11.64
CA ALA A 428 6.03 5.88 -10.57
C ALA A 428 5.42 6.28 -9.21
N GLU A 429 5.19 7.58 -9.00
CA GLU A 429 4.62 8.16 -7.80
C GLU A 429 3.16 7.77 -7.53
N TRP A 430 2.43 7.24 -8.51
CA TRP A 430 1.10 6.66 -8.30
C TRP A 430 1.15 5.27 -7.64
N GLY A 431 2.35 4.81 -7.28
CA GLY A 431 2.60 3.62 -6.50
C GLY A 431 2.33 2.32 -7.27
N ARG A 432 2.33 1.22 -6.52
CA ARG A 432 2.34 -0.15 -7.04
C ARG A 432 1.16 -0.97 -6.50
N SER A 433 0.98 -2.18 -7.01
CA SER A 433 0.02 -3.17 -6.53
C SER A 433 0.60 -4.06 -5.43
N SER A 434 -0.24 -4.87 -4.78
CA SER A 434 0.21 -5.91 -3.83
C SER A 434 0.90 -7.09 -4.51
N TYR A 435 0.92 -7.15 -5.84
CA TYR A 435 1.69 -8.12 -6.62
C TYR A 435 3.13 -7.67 -6.86
N ASP A 436 3.44 -6.40 -6.60
CA ASP A 436 4.75 -5.84 -6.81
C ASP A 436 5.62 -5.88 -5.56
N HIS A 437 6.90 -5.57 -5.76
CA HIS A 437 7.84 -5.28 -4.69
C HIS A 437 8.07 -3.78 -4.63
N HIS A 438 8.38 -3.24 -3.45
CA HIS A 438 9.01 -1.95 -3.29
C HIS A 438 10.37 -1.91 -4.00
N ASN A 439 10.92 -0.72 -4.22
CA ASN A 439 12.27 -0.51 -4.79
C ASN A 439 13.38 -1.28 -4.05
N ASP A 440 13.16 -1.60 -2.77
CA ASP A 440 14.12 -2.32 -1.93
C ASP A 440 13.96 -3.86 -1.95
N GLY A 441 13.01 -4.34 -2.76
CA GLY A 441 12.70 -5.75 -2.95
C GLY A 441 11.84 -6.37 -1.84
N THR A 442 11.28 -5.57 -0.92
CA THR A 442 10.24 -6.05 0.01
C THR A 442 8.87 -6.05 -0.67
N GLY A 443 7.96 -6.94 -0.27
CA GLY A 443 6.63 -7.00 -0.86
C GLY A 443 5.75 -5.82 -0.46
N VAL A 444 4.94 -5.31 -1.39
CA VAL A 444 4.01 -4.21 -1.12
C VAL A 444 2.81 -4.74 -0.32
N CYS A 445 2.74 -4.40 0.97
CA CYS A 445 1.69 -4.88 1.87
C CYS A 445 0.53 -3.90 2.08
N HIS A 446 0.73 -2.60 1.78
CA HIS A 446 -0.33 -1.59 1.86
C HIS A 446 -0.75 -1.15 0.46
N CYS A 447 -2.05 -1.14 0.20
CA CYS A 447 -2.64 -0.67 -1.07
C CYS A 447 -3.81 0.25 -0.78
N SER A 448 -3.91 1.37 -1.50
CA SER A 448 -4.93 2.39 -1.27
C SER A 448 -5.59 2.89 -2.55
N TYR A 449 -6.84 3.35 -2.46
CA TYR A 449 -7.56 4.03 -3.55
C TYR A 449 -7.45 5.55 -3.55
N ARG A 450 -6.80 6.17 -2.56
CA ARG A 450 -6.56 7.63 -2.57
C ARG A 450 -5.37 8.05 -3.44
N ARG A 451 -5.34 7.50 -4.65
CA ARG A 451 -4.34 7.70 -5.70
C ARG A 451 -4.96 7.30 -7.04
N PRO A 452 -4.45 7.76 -8.19
CA PRO A 452 -4.93 7.29 -9.48
C PRO A 452 -4.70 5.77 -9.65
N ILE A 453 -5.76 4.97 -9.77
CA ILE A 453 -5.68 3.50 -10.03
C ILE A 453 -6.12 3.16 -11.47
N MET A 454 -5.18 2.94 -12.37
CA MET A 454 -5.49 2.73 -13.79
C MET A 454 -6.36 1.49 -14.04
N GLY A 455 -6.16 0.42 -13.28
CA GLY A 455 -6.98 -0.80 -13.33
C GLY A 455 -8.45 -0.62 -12.92
N LEU A 456 -8.84 0.54 -12.36
CA LEU A 456 -10.23 0.90 -12.07
C LEU A 456 -10.90 1.66 -13.21
N ARG A 457 -10.25 1.88 -14.36
CA ARG A 457 -10.89 2.53 -15.52
C ARG A 457 -11.67 1.47 -16.30
N PRO A 458 -12.89 1.76 -16.78
CA PRO A 458 -13.76 0.76 -17.39
C PRO A 458 -13.17 0.15 -18.67
N LYS A 459 -12.37 0.91 -19.40
CA LYS A 459 -11.72 0.49 -20.67
C LYS A 459 -10.38 -0.21 -20.47
N HIS A 460 -9.93 -0.38 -19.22
CA HIS A 460 -8.62 -0.96 -18.94
C HIS A 460 -8.59 -2.44 -19.34
N ARG A 461 -7.48 -2.85 -19.97
CA ARG A 461 -7.14 -4.25 -20.25
C ARG A 461 -5.79 -4.54 -19.64
N MET A 462 -5.69 -5.64 -18.91
CA MET A 462 -4.48 -6.02 -18.21
C MET A 462 -3.41 -6.41 -19.23
N ALA A 463 -2.24 -5.78 -19.18
CA ALA A 463 -1.21 -5.99 -20.19
C ALA A 463 -0.70 -7.44 -20.27
N SER A 464 -0.75 -8.17 -19.15
CA SER A 464 -0.26 -9.54 -19.07
C SER A 464 -1.16 -10.55 -19.79
N THR A 465 -2.46 -10.29 -19.91
CA THR A 465 -3.43 -11.21 -20.53
C THR A 465 -4.10 -10.62 -21.77
N GLY A 466 -4.02 -9.30 -21.95
CA GLY A 466 -4.65 -8.59 -23.03
C GLY A 466 -6.17 -8.56 -22.95
N ILE A 467 -6.78 -8.91 -21.81
CA ILE A 467 -8.23 -8.95 -21.57
C ILE A 467 -8.63 -8.02 -20.42
N PRO A 468 -9.93 -7.67 -20.27
CA PRO A 468 -10.43 -7.05 -19.06
C PRO A 468 -10.10 -7.89 -17.82
N TRP A 469 -9.64 -7.27 -16.75
CA TRP A 469 -9.30 -7.93 -15.48
C TRP A 469 -9.81 -7.10 -14.31
N GLN A 470 -10.27 -7.71 -13.22
CA GLN A 470 -10.89 -7.00 -12.09
C GLN A 470 -12.11 -6.16 -12.51
N PHE A 471 -12.13 -4.86 -12.22
CA PHE A 471 -13.28 -3.98 -12.42
C PHE A 471 -13.84 -3.99 -13.86
N PRO A 472 -13.03 -3.81 -14.91
CA PRO A 472 -13.48 -3.98 -16.30
C PRO A 472 -14.16 -5.32 -16.59
N ALA A 473 -13.68 -6.42 -16.01
CA ALA A 473 -14.29 -7.74 -16.20
C ALA A 473 -15.66 -7.84 -15.51
N ASP A 474 -15.79 -7.28 -14.30
CA ASP A 474 -17.04 -7.23 -13.54
C ASP A 474 -18.15 -6.44 -14.26
N MET A 475 -17.78 -5.48 -15.12
CA MET A 475 -18.74 -4.77 -15.97
C MET A 475 -19.47 -5.70 -16.96
N SER A 476 -18.95 -6.90 -17.24
CA SER A 476 -19.66 -7.92 -18.02
C SER A 476 -20.89 -8.46 -17.29
N ILE A 477 -20.80 -8.60 -15.96
CA ILE A 477 -21.93 -9.02 -15.11
C ILE A 477 -22.96 -7.90 -15.02
N ILE A 478 -22.51 -6.65 -14.85
CA ILE A 478 -23.38 -5.46 -14.87
C ILE A 478 -24.15 -5.38 -16.18
N TYR A 479 -23.46 -5.50 -17.31
CA TYR A 479 -24.10 -5.51 -18.63
C TYR A 479 -25.13 -6.63 -18.76
N TRP A 480 -24.78 -7.86 -18.34
CA TRP A 480 -25.70 -9.00 -18.38
C TRP A 480 -26.97 -8.76 -17.55
N LEU A 481 -26.85 -8.20 -16.33
CA LEU A 481 -27.99 -7.84 -15.49
C LEU A 481 -28.92 -6.83 -16.17
N GLU A 482 -28.34 -5.79 -16.79
CA GLU A 482 -29.09 -4.75 -17.51
C GLU A 482 -29.78 -5.32 -18.76
N GLN A 483 -29.11 -6.15 -19.55
CA GLN A 483 -29.71 -6.77 -20.75
C GLN A 483 -30.83 -7.74 -20.41
N CYS A 484 -30.72 -8.46 -19.29
CA CYS A 484 -31.77 -9.35 -18.82
C CYS A 484 -32.92 -8.60 -18.11
N GLY A 485 -32.81 -7.29 -17.90
CA GLY A 485 -33.84 -6.47 -17.24
C GLY A 485 -34.00 -6.81 -15.75
N TYR A 486 -32.92 -7.24 -15.09
CA TYR A 486 -32.94 -7.47 -13.65
C TYR A 486 -32.74 -6.15 -12.90
N GLU A 487 -33.56 -5.91 -11.88
CA GLU A 487 -33.27 -4.86 -10.89
C GLU A 487 -32.25 -5.40 -9.88
N TYR A 488 -31.22 -4.61 -9.62
CA TYR A 488 -30.14 -4.92 -8.70
C TYR A 488 -29.64 -3.65 -7.99
N ASP A 489 -29.12 -3.85 -6.78
CA ASP A 489 -28.34 -2.84 -6.08
C ASP A 489 -26.84 -3.20 -6.19
N VAL A 490 -25.98 -2.18 -6.10
CA VAL A 490 -24.53 -2.34 -6.02
C VAL A 490 -24.08 -2.08 -4.58
N ILE A 491 -23.28 -2.98 -4.06
CA ILE A 491 -22.57 -2.86 -2.77
C ILE A 491 -21.10 -3.22 -3.00
N THR A 492 -20.22 -2.82 -2.08
CA THR A 492 -18.76 -3.05 -2.19
C THR A 492 -18.23 -3.91 -1.04
N ASP A 493 -17.02 -4.44 -1.18
CA ASP A 493 -16.32 -5.09 -0.07
C ASP A 493 -16.14 -4.14 1.13
N GLU A 494 -15.93 -2.83 0.88
CA GLU A 494 -15.85 -1.82 1.95
C GLU A 494 -17.16 -1.75 2.74
N ASP A 495 -18.29 -1.75 2.05
CA ASP A 495 -19.62 -1.77 2.68
C ASP A 495 -19.82 -3.03 3.54
N LEU A 496 -19.42 -4.18 2.99
CA LEU A 496 -19.54 -5.47 3.68
C LEU A 496 -18.61 -5.57 4.90
N ASP A 497 -17.37 -5.07 4.81
CA ASP A 497 -16.46 -5.02 5.95
C ASP A 497 -17.03 -4.15 7.08
N ARG A 498 -17.59 -2.99 6.72
CA ARG A 498 -18.15 -2.03 7.68
C ARG A 498 -19.43 -2.51 8.33
N GLU A 499 -20.42 -2.87 7.52
CA GLU A 499 -21.78 -3.17 7.98
C GLU A 499 -21.97 -4.66 8.30
N GLY A 500 -21.02 -5.53 7.94
CA GLY A 500 -21.10 -6.96 8.17
C GLY A 500 -22.33 -7.58 7.51
N VAL A 501 -22.93 -8.55 8.19
CA VAL A 501 -24.08 -9.31 7.66
C VAL A 501 -25.31 -8.44 7.37
N ASP A 502 -25.45 -7.28 8.02
CA ASP A 502 -26.54 -6.33 7.74
C ASP A 502 -26.46 -5.74 6.34
N CYS A 503 -25.26 -5.72 5.74
CA CYS A 503 -25.08 -5.37 4.33
C CYS A 503 -25.77 -6.38 3.39
N LEU A 504 -25.80 -7.67 3.76
CA LEU A 504 -26.27 -8.77 2.90
C LEU A 504 -27.72 -9.19 3.16
N ARG A 505 -28.14 -9.18 4.44
CA ARG A 505 -29.48 -9.63 4.91
C ARG A 505 -30.67 -9.13 4.08
N PRO A 506 -30.70 -7.88 3.57
CA PRO A 506 -31.88 -7.40 2.86
C PRO A 506 -32.07 -8.04 1.49
N TYR A 507 -31.03 -8.65 0.92
CA TYR A 507 -31.04 -9.22 -0.42
C TYR A 507 -31.42 -10.70 -0.41
N ARG A 508 -32.10 -11.14 -1.47
CA ARG A 508 -32.45 -12.56 -1.67
C ARG A 508 -31.28 -13.34 -2.24
N VAL A 509 -30.46 -12.68 -3.06
CA VAL A 509 -29.27 -13.25 -3.68
C VAL A 509 -28.20 -12.18 -3.82
N VAL A 510 -26.96 -12.56 -3.56
CA VAL A 510 -25.77 -11.71 -3.73
C VAL A 510 -24.90 -12.34 -4.82
N LEU A 511 -24.48 -11.56 -5.81
CA LEU A 511 -23.57 -11.98 -6.87
C LEU A 511 -22.17 -11.49 -6.52
N ASN A 512 -21.18 -12.38 -6.59
CA ASN A 512 -19.78 -11.99 -6.57
C ASN A 512 -19.32 -11.55 -7.97
N GLY A 513 -18.33 -10.66 -7.99
CA GLY A 513 -17.54 -10.40 -9.19
C GLY A 513 -16.77 -11.63 -9.70
N THR A 514 -16.11 -11.44 -10.84
CA THR A 514 -15.33 -12.44 -11.57
C THR A 514 -14.07 -12.87 -10.79
N HIS A 515 -13.58 -12.04 -9.85
CA HIS A 515 -12.35 -12.31 -9.08
C HIS A 515 -12.34 -11.72 -7.64
N SER A 516 -13.23 -12.18 -6.76
CA SER A 516 -13.27 -11.79 -5.33
C SER A 516 -12.16 -12.43 -4.47
N GLU A 517 -10.89 -12.31 -4.88
CA GLU A 517 -9.73 -12.98 -4.27
C GLU A 517 -9.38 -12.52 -2.84
N TYR A 518 -9.54 -11.24 -2.52
CA TYR A 518 -9.10 -10.65 -1.24
C TYR A 518 -10.29 -10.40 -0.33
N TYR A 519 -10.25 -10.90 0.92
CA TYR A 519 -11.41 -10.88 1.82
C TYR A 519 -11.00 -10.67 3.28
N SER A 520 -11.71 -9.81 4.00
CA SER A 520 -11.50 -9.60 5.45
C SER A 520 -12.22 -10.65 6.29
N GLU A 521 -11.83 -10.81 7.56
CA GLU A 521 -12.51 -11.74 8.48
C GLU A 521 -13.97 -11.36 8.68
N ARG A 522 -14.26 -10.06 8.84
CA ARG A 522 -15.62 -9.53 9.01
C ARG A 522 -16.49 -9.81 7.80
N MET A 523 -15.94 -9.62 6.59
CA MET A 523 -16.65 -9.95 5.36
C MET A 523 -16.93 -11.45 5.24
N LEU A 524 -15.95 -12.29 5.61
CA LEU A 524 -16.09 -13.75 5.56
C LEU A 524 -17.15 -14.24 6.54
N ASP A 525 -17.13 -13.73 7.77
CA ASP A 525 -18.15 -14.00 8.80
C ASP A 525 -19.55 -13.60 8.31
N ALA A 526 -19.68 -12.41 7.74
CA ALA A 526 -20.94 -11.92 7.20
C ALA A 526 -21.48 -12.81 6.07
N SER A 527 -20.60 -13.31 5.20
CA SER A 527 -20.96 -14.19 4.08
C SER A 527 -21.41 -15.57 4.57
N GLU A 528 -20.69 -16.15 5.55
CA GLU A 528 -21.05 -17.41 6.19
C GLU A 528 -22.39 -17.30 6.94
N GLU A 529 -22.59 -16.22 7.70
CA GLU A 529 -23.83 -15.98 8.45
C GLU A 529 -25.03 -15.80 7.51
N TYR A 530 -24.86 -15.02 6.44
CA TYR A 530 -25.90 -14.80 5.44
C TYR A 530 -26.35 -16.12 4.79
N LEU A 531 -25.41 -16.97 4.35
CA LEU A 531 -25.74 -18.29 3.80
C LEU A 531 -26.40 -19.21 4.84
N ALA A 532 -25.89 -19.22 6.08
CA ALA A 532 -26.45 -20.04 7.16
C ALA A 532 -27.90 -19.62 7.52
N ALA A 533 -28.23 -18.34 7.33
CA ALA A 533 -29.58 -17.80 7.53
C ALA A 533 -30.53 -18.03 6.32
N GLY A 534 -30.09 -18.74 5.28
CA GLY A 534 -30.89 -19.03 4.07
C GLY A 534 -30.72 -18.01 2.95
N GLY A 535 -29.75 -17.11 3.07
CA GLY A 535 -29.24 -16.27 1.99
C GLY A 535 -28.66 -17.10 0.85
N ARG A 536 -28.49 -16.47 -0.31
CA ARG A 536 -28.03 -17.13 -1.54
C ARG A 536 -26.88 -16.34 -2.14
N ILE A 537 -25.82 -17.04 -2.53
CA ILE A 537 -24.68 -16.45 -3.23
C ILE A 537 -24.54 -17.09 -4.60
N MET A 538 -24.30 -16.27 -5.63
CA MET A 538 -23.84 -16.70 -6.93
C MET A 538 -22.36 -16.33 -7.05
N TYR A 539 -21.49 -17.32 -6.89
CA TYR A 539 -20.06 -17.16 -7.07
C TYR A 539 -19.71 -17.40 -8.55
N LEU A 540 -19.57 -16.29 -9.30
CA LEU A 540 -19.44 -16.25 -10.76
C LEU A 540 -17.98 -16.09 -11.22
N GLY A 541 -17.03 -16.59 -10.43
CA GLY A 541 -15.60 -16.41 -10.66
C GLY A 541 -14.76 -17.58 -10.18
N ALA A 542 -13.45 -17.38 -10.19
CA ALA A 542 -12.44 -18.30 -9.66
C ALA A 542 -11.50 -17.57 -8.69
N ASN A 543 -10.70 -18.33 -7.92
CA ASN A 543 -9.76 -17.82 -6.92
C ASN A 543 -10.35 -16.88 -5.85
N GLY A 544 -11.67 -16.89 -5.63
CA GLY A 544 -12.32 -16.09 -4.60
C GLY A 544 -11.98 -16.54 -3.17
N TYR A 545 -12.06 -15.60 -2.22
CA TYR A 545 -11.88 -15.85 -0.79
C TYR A 545 -10.51 -16.46 -0.45
N TYR A 546 -9.46 -16.07 -1.17
CA TYR A 546 -8.15 -16.70 -1.09
C TYR A 546 -7.27 -16.02 -0.02
N TRP A 547 -7.05 -14.71 -0.14
CA TRP A 547 -6.17 -13.94 0.73
C TRP A 547 -6.92 -13.28 1.90
N VAL A 548 -6.29 -13.32 3.07
CA VAL A 548 -6.72 -12.59 4.28
C VAL A 548 -6.25 -11.14 4.18
N VAL A 549 -7.18 -10.19 4.26
CA VAL A 549 -6.87 -8.75 4.31
C VAL A 549 -7.45 -8.07 5.54
N ALA A 550 -6.95 -6.88 5.85
CA ALA A 550 -7.45 -6.06 6.94
C ALA A 550 -7.55 -4.57 6.54
N PHE A 551 -8.50 -3.88 7.17
CA PHE A 551 -8.75 -2.45 7.03
C PHE A 551 -8.86 -1.81 8.42
N ARG A 552 -8.46 -0.54 8.55
CA ARG A 552 -8.76 0.25 9.75
C ARG A 552 -10.14 0.86 9.67
N GLU A 553 -10.77 1.14 10.80
CA GLU A 553 -12.11 1.75 10.89
C GLU A 553 -12.14 3.21 10.40
N ASP A 554 -11.07 3.94 10.62
CA ASP A 554 -10.91 5.36 10.23
C ASP A 554 -10.26 5.54 8.85
N GLU A 555 -9.64 4.49 8.30
CA GLU A 555 -8.95 4.51 7.01
C GLU A 555 -9.41 3.35 6.10
N PRO A 556 -10.71 3.26 5.72
CA PRO A 556 -11.21 2.18 4.85
C PRO A 556 -10.49 2.12 3.51
N TRP A 557 -9.94 3.25 3.07
CA TRP A 557 -9.27 3.38 1.79
C TRP A 557 -7.94 2.65 1.68
N CYS A 558 -7.37 2.15 2.78
CA CYS A 558 -6.08 1.49 2.76
C CYS A 558 -6.16 0.07 3.35
N MET A 559 -5.90 -0.90 2.47
CA MET A 559 -5.86 -2.32 2.78
C MET A 559 -4.46 -2.75 3.21
N GLU A 560 -4.35 -3.63 4.21
CA GLU A 560 -3.14 -4.40 4.51
C GLU A 560 -3.29 -5.86 4.07
N ILE A 561 -2.25 -6.40 3.42
CA ILE A 561 -2.10 -7.81 3.05
C ILE A 561 -0.68 -8.28 3.34
N ARG A 562 -0.54 -9.46 3.94
CA ARG A 562 0.75 -10.15 4.10
C ARG A 562 0.72 -11.51 3.44
N LYS A 563 1.43 -11.65 2.32
CA LYS A 563 1.59 -12.94 1.60
C LYS A 563 2.66 -13.76 2.30
N LEU A 564 2.28 -14.90 2.88
CA LEU A 564 3.16 -15.70 3.75
C LEU A 564 3.92 -16.78 2.96
N ASP A 565 4.08 -17.97 3.55
CA ASP A 565 4.88 -19.08 3.05
C ASP A 565 4.09 -20.14 2.25
N SER A 566 2.78 -19.93 2.07
CA SER A 566 1.87 -20.88 1.43
C SER A 566 1.07 -20.24 0.29
N GLY A 567 0.67 -21.06 -0.69
CA GLY A 567 -0.14 -20.64 -1.83
C GLY A 567 0.66 -20.05 -3.00
N SER A 568 0.02 -19.92 -4.17
CA SER A 568 0.53 -19.09 -5.29
C SER A 568 0.62 -17.64 -4.82
N ARG A 569 1.76 -16.98 -5.01
CA ARG A 569 2.06 -15.66 -4.44
C ARG A 569 3.17 -14.95 -5.22
N ALA A 570 3.05 -13.63 -5.30
CA ALA A 570 4.04 -12.79 -5.97
C ALA A 570 5.29 -12.50 -5.12
N TRP A 571 5.15 -12.55 -3.80
CA TRP A 571 6.23 -12.33 -2.84
C TRP A 571 5.93 -13.06 -1.54
N GLN A 572 6.95 -13.19 -0.69
CA GLN A 572 6.87 -13.87 0.60
C GLN A 572 7.34 -12.95 1.73
N ALA A 573 6.51 -12.79 2.75
CA ALA A 573 6.84 -12.08 3.99
C ALA A 573 8.06 -12.74 4.67
N ALA A 574 8.89 -11.92 5.30
CA ALA A 574 10.05 -12.42 6.03
C ALA A 574 9.61 -13.21 7.29
N PRO A 575 10.46 -14.14 7.78
CA PRO A 575 10.19 -14.86 9.02
C PRO A 575 9.85 -13.91 10.18
N GLY A 576 8.82 -14.27 10.96
CA GLY A 576 8.33 -13.48 12.08
C GLY A 576 7.36 -12.36 11.71
N GLU A 577 7.23 -11.98 10.43
CA GLU A 577 6.47 -10.80 10.01
C GLU A 577 5.07 -11.15 9.50
N HIS A 578 4.48 -12.21 10.06
CA HIS A 578 3.26 -12.83 9.54
C HIS A 578 1.96 -12.15 9.97
N TYR A 579 2.01 -11.32 11.02
CA TYR A 579 0.83 -10.72 11.63
C TYR A 579 0.69 -9.25 11.20
N MET A 580 -0.54 -8.88 10.83
CA MET A 580 -0.86 -7.55 10.31
C MET A 580 -0.84 -6.50 11.42
N ALA A 581 -0.26 -5.34 11.11
CA ALA A 581 -0.23 -4.21 12.03
C ALA A 581 -1.64 -3.62 12.23
N THR A 582 -2.51 -3.76 11.23
CA THR A 582 -3.85 -3.18 11.19
C THR A 582 -4.80 -3.74 12.24
N ASN A 583 -4.80 -5.06 12.47
CA ASN A 583 -5.77 -5.72 13.34
C ASN A 583 -5.17 -6.85 14.20
N GLY A 584 -3.87 -7.13 14.09
CA GLY A 584 -3.19 -8.19 14.84
C GLY A 584 -3.49 -9.62 14.40
N ASP A 585 -4.16 -9.79 13.27
CA ASP A 585 -4.41 -11.10 12.68
C ASP A 585 -3.21 -11.64 11.92
N LYS A 586 -3.11 -12.97 11.86
CA LYS A 586 -2.20 -13.64 10.93
C LYS A 586 -2.69 -13.44 9.50
N GLY A 587 -1.83 -12.93 8.62
CA GLY A 587 -2.11 -12.85 7.18
C GLY A 587 -2.11 -14.23 6.51
N GLY A 588 -1.81 -14.24 5.21
CA GLY A 588 -1.75 -15.47 4.40
C GLY A 588 -3.11 -15.85 3.84
N ILE A 589 -3.29 -17.14 3.56
CA ILE A 589 -4.50 -17.67 2.91
C ILE A 589 -5.52 -18.18 3.93
N TRP A 590 -6.81 -18.03 3.62
CA TRP A 590 -7.91 -18.49 4.48
C TRP A 590 -7.90 -20.01 4.72
N ARG A 591 -7.39 -20.79 3.75
CA ARG A 591 -7.16 -22.23 3.90
C ARG A 591 -6.28 -22.57 5.10
N ASN A 592 -5.24 -21.78 5.37
CA ASN A 592 -4.33 -21.99 6.49
C ASN A 592 -4.92 -21.52 7.83
N ARG A 593 -6.07 -20.82 7.80
CA ARG A 593 -6.85 -20.44 8.98
C ARG A 593 -8.06 -21.37 9.21
N GLY A 594 -8.14 -22.51 8.51
CA GLY A 594 -9.24 -23.46 8.66
C GLY A 594 -10.57 -23.02 8.02
N ARG A 595 -10.53 -21.99 7.17
CA ARG A 595 -11.68 -21.43 6.45
C ARG A 595 -11.45 -21.42 4.93
N PRO A 596 -11.06 -22.54 4.29
CA PRO A 596 -10.88 -22.56 2.84
C PRO A 596 -12.18 -22.22 2.10
N PRO A 597 -12.12 -21.63 0.89
CA PRO A 597 -13.30 -21.22 0.12
C PRO A 597 -14.35 -22.31 -0.06
N GLN A 598 -13.93 -23.58 -0.15
CA GLN A 598 -14.81 -24.74 -0.28
C GLN A 598 -15.84 -24.85 0.86
N LYS A 599 -15.55 -24.34 2.06
CA LYS A 599 -16.51 -24.32 3.19
C LYS A 599 -17.64 -23.31 2.98
N LEU A 600 -17.45 -22.32 2.12
CA LEU A 600 -18.41 -21.26 1.83
C LEU A 600 -19.14 -21.51 0.50
N THR A 601 -18.40 -21.67 -0.61
CA THR A 601 -18.96 -21.72 -1.97
C THR A 601 -18.95 -23.11 -2.59
N GLY A 602 -18.41 -24.11 -1.89
CA GLY A 602 -18.28 -25.49 -2.38
C GLY A 602 -17.06 -25.74 -3.29
N VAL A 603 -16.43 -24.68 -3.81
CA VAL A 603 -15.23 -24.72 -4.67
C VAL A 603 -14.15 -23.78 -4.14
N GLY A 604 -12.91 -23.90 -4.63
CA GLY A 604 -11.81 -23.00 -4.26
C GLY A 604 -10.65 -23.11 -5.25
N PHE A 605 -9.63 -22.26 -5.07
CA PHE A 605 -8.46 -22.21 -5.96
C PHE A 605 -7.85 -23.59 -6.20
N THR A 606 -7.57 -23.90 -7.47
CA THR A 606 -6.99 -25.17 -7.90
C THR A 606 -5.78 -24.98 -8.82
N SER A 607 -5.88 -24.07 -9.78
CA SER A 607 -4.87 -23.77 -10.81
C SER A 607 -5.19 -22.39 -11.39
N GLU A 608 -4.21 -21.78 -12.03
CA GLU A 608 -4.31 -20.57 -12.86
C GLU A 608 -3.58 -20.83 -14.19
N GLY A 609 -3.94 -20.11 -15.25
CA GLY A 609 -3.37 -20.26 -16.58
C GLY A 609 -4.11 -19.37 -17.59
N MET A 610 -3.35 -18.49 -18.27
CA MET A 610 -3.92 -17.36 -19.03
C MET A 610 -3.74 -17.48 -20.56
N ASP A 611 -3.42 -18.66 -21.07
CA ASP A 611 -3.20 -18.93 -22.50
C ASP A 611 -4.51 -19.09 -23.29
N GLU A 612 -5.42 -19.93 -22.78
CA GLU A 612 -6.72 -20.18 -23.39
C GLU A 612 -7.80 -20.47 -22.34
N SER A 613 -9.05 -20.14 -22.64
CA SER A 613 -10.20 -20.58 -21.85
C SER A 613 -10.95 -21.69 -22.57
N GLN A 614 -11.45 -22.65 -21.81
CA GLN A 614 -12.06 -23.89 -22.30
C GLN A 614 -13.56 -23.95 -21.96
N PRO A 615 -14.36 -24.76 -22.68
CA PRO A 615 -15.76 -25.00 -22.33
C PRO A 615 -15.92 -25.92 -21.12
N TYR A 616 -17.09 -25.85 -20.50
CA TYR A 616 -17.54 -26.84 -19.53
C TYR A 616 -18.13 -28.06 -20.22
N ARG A 617 -17.99 -29.22 -19.57
CA ARG A 617 -18.70 -30.46 -19.92
C ARG A 617 -19.63 -30.86 -18.78
N ARG A 618 -20.86 -31.24 -19.11
CA ARG A 618 -21.83 -31.80 -18.17
C ARG A 618 -21.31 -33.08 -17.52
N MET A 619 -21.29 -33.08 -16.19
CA MET A 619 -21.00 -34.27 -15.37
C MET A 619 -22.29 -35.01 -14.99
N PRO A 620 -22.23 -36.28 -14.54
CA PRO A 620 -23.42 -37.08 -14.24
C PRO A 620 -24.46 -36.40 -13.33
N ASP A 621 -24.02 -35.63 -12.33
CA ASP A 621 -24.91 -34.90 -11.40
C ASP A 621 -25.78 -33.85 -12.10
N SER A 622 -25.37 -33.36 -13.28
CA SER A 622 -26.16 -32.39 -14.07
C SER A 622 -27.47 -32.96 -14.62
N TYR A 623 -27.65 -34.28 -14.59
CA TYR A 623 -28.87 -34.97 -15.02
C TYR A 623 -29.78 -35.33 -13.84
N ASP A 624 -29.37 -35.02 -12.61
CA ASP A 624 -30.22 -35.21 -11.44
C ASP A 624 -31.43 -34.27 -11.50
N ARG A 625 -32.61 -34.81 -11.23
CA ARG A 625 -33.87 -34.07 -11.22
C ARG A 625 -33.83 -32.87 -10.25
N ALA A 626 -33.11 -32.98 -9.13
CA ALA A 626 -33.00 -31.94 -8.12
C ALA A 626 -32.36 -30.64 -8.63
N VAL A 627 -31.50 -30.73 -9.66
CA VAL A 627 -30.81 -29.59 -10.28
C VAL A 627 -31.25 -29.33 -11.72
N SER A 628 -32.27 -30.04 -12.22
CA SER A 628 -32.77 -29.90 -13.60
C SER A 628 -33.08 -28.46 -14.01
N TRP A 629 -33.55 -27.63 -13.06
CA TRP A 629 -33.84 -26.22 -13.28
C TRP A 629 -32.60 -25.36 -13.60
N VAL A 630 -31.39 -25.78 -13.19
CA VAL A 630 -30.12 -25.09 -13.51
C VAL A 630 -29.76 -25.29 -14.98
N PHE A 631 -30.14 -26.43 -15.55
CA PHE A 631 -29.83 -26.82 -16.92
C PHE A 631 -31.02 -26.65 -17.87
N ASP A 632 -32.07 -25.94 -17.45
CA ASP A 632 -33.21 -25.63 -18.32
C ASP A 632 -32.74 -24.75 -19.49
N GLY A 633 -33.03 -25.18 -20.73
CA GLY A 633 -32.52 -24.54 -21.95
C GLY A 633 -31.05 -24.83 -22.30
N VAL A 634 -30.36 -25.74 -21.58
CA VAL A 634 -29.02 -26.22 -21.94
C VAL A 634 -29.12 -27.55 -22.68
N ASP A 635 -29.11 -27.48 -24.01
CA ASP A 635 -29.36 -28.63 -24.88
C ASP A 635 -28.12 -29.52 -25.13
N ASN A 636 -26.91 -28.99 -24.91
CA ASN A 636 -25.65 -29.66 -25.24
C ASN A 636 -24.89 -30.18 -24.01
N ASP A 637 -24.10 -31.24 -24.21
CA ASP A 637 -23.20 -31.80 -23.19
C ASP A 637 -21.97 -30.93 -22.94
N VAL A 638 -21.62 -30.08 -23.90
CA VAL A 638 -20.51 -29.12 -23.85
C VAL A 638 -21.08 -27.73 -24.09
N PHE A 639 -20.69 -26.77 -23.26
CA PHE A 639 -21.18 -25.38 -23.32
C PHE A 639 -20.13 -24.38 -22.84
N GLY A 640 -20.21 -23.15 -23.33
CA GLY A 640 -19.23 -22.10 -23.02
C GLY A 640 -17.93 -22.23 -23.83
N ASP A 641 -18.01 -22.71 -25.07
CA ASP A 641 -16.91 -22.83 -26.04
C ASP A 641 -16.66 -21.52 -26.83
N TYR A 642 -17.13 -20.41 -26.28
CA TYR A 642 -16.90 -19.05 -26.75
C TYR A 642 -16.93 -18.09 -25.56
N GLY A 643 -16.21 -16.98 -25.67
CA GLY A 643 -16.12 -15.96 -24.62
C GLY A 643 -15.12 -14.87 -24.96
N LEU A 644 -15.31 -13.66 -24.43
CA LEU A 644 -14.44 -12.51 -24.69
C LEU A 644 -13.07 -12.65 -24.00
N ALA A 645 -13.00 -13.43 -22.92
CA ALA A 645 -11.77 -13.75 -22.21
C ALA A 645 -11.18 -15.05 -22.76
N GLN A 646 -10.24 -14.95 -23.69
CA GLN A 646 -9.50 -16.08 -24.26
C GLN A 646 -10.37 -17.23 -24.84
N GLY A 647 -11.54 -16.89 -25.40
CA GLY A 647 -12.30 -17.80 -26.28
C GLY A 647 -13.17 -18.85 -25.59
N GLY A 648 -13.34 -18.82 -24.27
CA GLY A 648 -14.16 -19.82 -23.56
C GLY A 648 -14.68 -19.33 -22.21
N ALA A 649 -15.42 -20.19 -21.51
CA ALA A 649 -16.07 -19.86 -20.23
C ALA A 649 -15.25 -20.27 -18.99
N ALA A 650 -14.26 -21.17 -19.13
CA ALA A 650 -13.47 -21.70 -18.01
C ALA A 650 -11.96 -21.56 -18.28
N GLY A 651 -11.32 -20.60 -17.64
CA GLY A 651 -9.88 -20.35 -17.74
C GLY A 651 -9.49 -19.06 -17.05
N ILE A 652 -8.28 -18.59 -17.36
CA ILE A 652 -7.54 -17.51 -16.69
C ILE A 652 -6.89 -17.93 -15.38
#